data_AF-A0AAD2KL44-F1
#
_entry.id   AF-A0AAD2KL44-F1
#
_cell.length_a   1.000
_cell.length_b   1.000
_cell.length_c   1.000
_cell.angle_alpha   90.00
_cell.angle_beta   90.00
_cell.angle_gamma   90.00
#
_symmetry.space_group_name_H-M   'P 1'
#
loop_
_entity.id
_entity.type
_entity.pdbx_description
1 polymer ?
#
loop_
_entity_poly.entity_id
_entity_poly.type
_entity_poly.pdbx_seq_one_letter_code
_entity_poly.pdbx_strand_id
1 'polypeptide(L)'
;MNAPESLPDGGREVAIAPALADHAINFLSSPGHLRATAHLYGLSSVPLDQARVLVLGCRAGANVFPFAAAYPQARVVGIDPDAGQIELARQHAEGLGLGNAEFFAADYAAVTPELGEFDYIVAHDVYSLLDRSQAVEILRICRLNLSFEGIAYVNYDTYPGARVDEAVRDAMLLYGHGADTAEEQTAAARTALTLFSNGMASGNPMAGAFAAAAEIGKADLDAGLFGFSRQAYYFVEFSELVSGYALICAGDAEPQIEMADTYGGNVSLAHGLLGLGKPRVLRQQNLDFSVGRRHRRTLIVHQERAEQASPQIDVARLMELRWAGRFRRCALGLRDVKNIYFETSPGQVFCTDDPVVQRVLDALGCAWPESLDAAGLADFVAAGPSVGEGKTAFEATQAALLYLVRRGLVRYSVDRTPYDTIGADALAVVAQALPALADRERGGQAPLFNWWHEPVTETIDRHVLELLAQGQSLAALDAYLEKEKAESKSSGPLGEKPATAPQGVSLTQQLRMLRRSALVLAGPTRWRDFLADGLEASKGERHSWMLYVQALSRCLLQQVPLKGLRGVTPAQHREAVELRNLAYKGKVSAETEAQVRRLIKQAPRNDAAWDALSCIVRDKGENTESLMALLHALRLDPTPAHRYALLALTLLARDSLDDAEQSALLALTIHPKYASAHNVLGSCYHKASRFYDAIYHYGRALEEDPSVVDSHGNLGVVLADIGDFDGAEKKYKEVLRLVPDNPQVWGSRFFGLNYFPDRTAEQIFEVYKEFEEIFGKPMRKHWLPHRNDKDPGRRLRIGYVSPDIRFHPVTLFLEPLMAHHNPDEFEVHIYAHLGVEDKVTEAFKGYAQHWTRTNGMTDDALARRIRADKIDILVDLAGHTGNNRLGVFARKPAPVQLTWLGFGCTTGLTAIDYILSDAEMVPPGSDHLFAEKPWRLSGSNFAYRPKSGMGDAGPLPALANGHVRFITLSRAIRFNDHLIRTWAEIMRRVPSSKLVVDSRSYVSPGLKEELESRFAVHGVQASRLEIGFHSPPWDLLRSADITLDCFPHNSGTTLFESLYQGLPFITLAGRPGVGRIGASTLIGLGRGDWIASTEAEYIDKVVALASDIPALERIRAGLRAEMQASSLMDEPAFARKVETAFRAMFKQWCEKQA
;
A
#
# COMPACT_ATOMS: atom_id res chain seq x y z
N MET A 1 -24.08 22.27 19.58
CA MET A 1 -23.69 23.42 18.74
C MET A 1 -22.22 23.31 18.31
N ASN A 2 -21.83 22.12 17.83
CA ASN A 2 -20.49 21.87 17.29
C ASN A 2 -20.70 21.42 15.83
N ALA A 3 -20.32 22.26 14.88
CA ALA A 3 -20.08 21.87 13.50
C ALA A 3 -18.57 21.62 13.37
N PRO A 4 -18.11 20.41 13.04
CA PRO A 4 -16.70 20.17 12.77
C PRO A 4 -16.32 20.73 11.40
N GLU A 5 -15.21 21.48 11.40
CA GLU A 5 -14.55 22.00 10.22
C GLU A 5 -14.14 20.85 9.27
N SER A 6 -14.33 21.13 7.99
CA SER A 6 -14.14 20.30 6.80
C SER A 6 -12.89 19.41 6.80
N LEU A 7 -13.12 18.09 6.75
CA LEU A 7 -12.25 17.16 6.02
C LEU A 7 -12.26 17.53 4.53
N PRO A 8 -11.17 17.28 3.76
CA PRO A 8 -11.22 17.49 2.32
C PRO A 8 -12.28 16.55 1.75
N ASP A 9 -13.31 17.12 1.14
CA ASP A 9 -14.46 16.43 0.55
C ASP A 9 -14.04 15.11 -0.13
N GLY A 10 -14.28 14.00 0.57
CA GLY A 10 -14.18 12.63 0.08
C GLY A 10 -15.32 12.25 -0.89
N GLY A 11 -15.92 13.26 -1.49
CA GLY A 11 -16.85 13.17 -2.60
C GLY A 11 -16.44 14.24 -3.61
N ARG A 12 -15.20 14.20 -4.12
CA ARG A 12 -14.93 14.87 -5.39
C ARG A 12 -15.88 14.26 -6.40
N GLU A 13 -16.75 15.14 -6.91
CA GLU A 13 -17.27 15.13 -8.26
C GLU A 13 -17.13 13.75 -8.89
N VAL A 14 -18.25 13.00 -8.97
CA VAL A 14 -18.45 12.12 -10.12
C VAL A 14 -17.91 12.94 -11.27
N ALA A 15 -16.76 12.52 -11.83
CA ALA A 15 -16.06 13.32 -12.80
C ALA A 15 -17.15 13.82 -13.72
N ILE A 16 -17.36 15.15 -13.73
CA ILE A 16 -18.08 15.76 -14.82
C ILE A 16 -17.13 15.42 -15.95
N ALA A 17 -17.37 14.26 -16.58
CA ALA A 17 -16.73 13.87 -17.81
C ALA A 17 -16.84 15.15 -18.62
N PRO A 18 -15.71 15.72 -19.04
CA PRO A 18 -15.69 17.05 -19.63
C PRO A 18 -16.83 17.09 -20.60
N ALA A 19 -17.76 18.02 -20.37
CA ALA A 19 -18.96 18.19 -21.18
C ALA A 19 -18.55 17.98 -22.64
N LEU A 20 -19.07 16.92 -23.24
CA LEU A 20 -19.03 16.65 -24.67
C LEU A 20 -17.76 17.19 -25.35
N ALA A 21 -16.63 16.50 -25.16
CA ALA A 21 -15.82 16.24 -26.35
C ALA A 21 -16.66 15.29 -27.21
N ASP A 22 -17.57 15.88 -27.98
CA ASP A 22 -18.21 15.33 -29.16
C ASP A 22 -17.41 14.10 -29.70
N HIS A 23 -18.00 12.89 -29.63
CA HIS A 23 -17.60 11.64 -30.32
C HIS A 23 -16.55 10.68 -29.71
N ALA A 24 -16.52 10.52 -28.38
CA ALA A 24 -15.70 9.50 -27.69
C ALA A 24 -16.38 8.11 -27.56
N ILE A 25 -15.56 7.03 -27.45
CA ILE A 25 -15.99 5.66 -27.11
C ILE A 25 -16.74 5.67 -25.77
N ASN A 26 -17.95 5.09 -25.73
CA ASN A 26 -18.81 5.07 -24.55
C ASN A 26 -19.33 3.65 -24.26
N PHE A 27 -18.90 3.09 -23.13
CA PHE A 27 -19.34 1.77 -22.67
C PHE A 27 -20.88 1.64 -22.55
N LEU A 28 -21.56 2.71 -22.12
CA LEU A 28 -23.00 2.69 -21.86
C LEU A 28 -23.84 2.54 -23.14
N SER A 29 -23.27 2.83 -24.31
CA SER A 29 -23.93 2.63 -25.60
C SER A 29 -23.50 1.32 -26.29
N SER A 30 -22.67 0.51 -25.63
CA SER A 30 -22.21 -0.77 -26.19
C SER A 30 -23.36 -1.79 -26.24
N PRO A 31 -23.56 -2.52 -27.36
CA PRO A 31 -24.64 -3.51 -27.45
C PRO A 31 -24.64 -4.56 -26.34
N GLY A 32 -23.45 -4.94 -25.86
CA GLY A 32 -23.32 -5.88 -24.73
C GLY A 32 -23.85 -5.32 -23.41
N HIS A 33 -23.58 -4.04 -23.12
CA HIS A 33 -24.15 -3.36 -21.97
C HIS A 33 -25.67 -3.16 -22.12
N LEU A 34 -26.13 -2.71 -23.30
CA LEU A 34 -27.55 -2.53 -23.58
C LEU A 34 -28.35 -3.82 -23.39
N ARG A 35 -27.82 -4.94 -23.89
CA ARG A 35 -28.38 -6.29 -23.69
C ARG A 35 -28.50 -6.63 -22.21
N ALA A 36 -27.44 -6.42 -21.44
CA ALA A 36 -27.42 -6.77 -20.03
C ALA A 36 -28.33 -5.89 -19.18
N THR A 37 -28.39 -4.59 -19.48
CA THR A 37 -29.33 -3.69 -18.82
C THR A 37 -30.78 -4.00 -19.18
N ALA A 38 -31.09 -4.27 -20.45
CA ALA A 38 -32.43 -4.68 -20.86
C ALA A 38 -32.86 -5.99 -20.17
N HIS A 39 -31.92 -6.93 -19.99
CA HIS A 39 -32.17 -8.16 -19.22
C HIS A 39 -32.61 -7.87 -17.78
N LEU A 40 -31.99 -6.89 -17.10
CA LEU A 40 -32.41 -6.45 -15.78
C LEU A 40 -33.84 -5.87 -15.77
N TYR A 41 -34.29 -5.27 -16.88
CA TYR A 41 -35.66 -4.81 -17.07
C TYR A 41 -36.63 -5.89 -17.56
N GLY A 42 -36.26 -7.17 -17.52
CA GLY A 42 -37.16 -8.27 -17.90
C GLY A 42 -37.09 -8.67 -19.38
N LEU A 43 -36.36 -7.92 -20.21
CA LEU A 43 -36.39 -8.06 -21.66
C LEU A 43 -35.36 -9.08 -22.17
N SER A 44 -35.79 -9.95 -23.07
CA SER A 44 -34.89 -10.77 -23.90
C SER A 44 -34.41 -9.97 -25.12
N SER A 45 -33.23 -10.29 -25.65
CA SER A 45 -32.73 -9.68 -26.90
C SER A 45 -31.84 -10.67 -27.66
N VAL A 46 -31.29 -10.26 -28.80
CA VAL A 46 -30.49 -11.11 -29.70
C VAL A 46 -29.03 -11.26 -29.21
N PRO A 47 -28.46 -12.47 -29.17
CA PRO A 47 -27.05 -12.68 -28.82
C PRO A 47 -26.07 -11.86 -29.66
N LEU A 48 -24.93 -11.48 -29.07
CA LEU A 48 -24.00 -10.49 -29.64
C LEU A 48 -23.15 -11.03 -30.80
N ASP A 49 -22.92 -12.34 -30.88
CA ASP A 49 -22.02 -12.98 -31.85
C ASP A 49 -22.47 -12.75 -33.30
N GLN A 50 -23.78 -12.72 -33.54
CA GLN A 50 -24.39 -12.54 -34.86
C GLN A 50 -25.31 -11.31 -34.92
N ALA A 51 -25.21 -10.41 -33.94
CA ALA A 51 -26.07 -9.25 -33.87
C ALA A 51 -25.89 -8.32 -35.07
N ARG A 52 -26.98 -7.70 -35.49
CA ARG A 52 -26.99 -6.60 -36.47
C ARG A 52 -27.08 -5.30 -35.71
N VAL A 53 -26.07 -4.44 -35.83
CA VAL A 53 -25.97 -3.19 -35.06
C VAL A 53 -25.97 -2.00 -36.01
N LEU A 54 -26.85 -1.04 -35.77
CA LEU A 54 -26.89 0.25 -36.47
C LEU A 54 -26.46 1.35 -35.51
N VAL A 55 -25.51 2.19 -35.91
CA VAL A 55 -25.07 3.35 -35.14
C VAL A 55 -25.34 4.62 -35.95
N LEU A 56 -26.24 5.46 -35.45
CA LEU A 56 -26.55 6.77 -36.01
C LEU A 56 -25.69 7.83 -35.33
N GLY A 57 -25.12 8.76 -36.11
CA GLY A 57 -24.18 9.76 -35.61
C GLY A 57 -22.80 9.17 -35.35
N CYS A 58 -22.40 8.20 -36.18
CA CYS A 58 -21.20 7.40 -35.94
C CYS A 58 -19.88 8.15 -36.17
N ARG A 59 -19.91 9.32 -36.85
CA ARG A 59 -18.74 10.14 -37.23
C ARG A 59 -17.59 9.29 -37.78
N ALA A 60 -16.35 9.52 -37.33
CA ALA A 60 -15.16 8.77 -37.69
C ALA A 60 -15.12 7.32 -37.13
N GLY A 61 -16.25 6.78 -36.68
CA GLY A 61 -16.44 5.38 -36.32
C GLY A 61 -15.92 4.97 -34.94
N ALA A 62 -15.40 5.89 -34.13
CA ALA A 62 -14.72 5.55 -32.88
C ALA A 62 -15.54 4.66 -31.94
N ASN A 63 -16.85 4.92 -31.80
CA ASN A 63 -17.74 4.11 -30.96
C ASN A 63 -18.24 2.81 -31.62
N VAL A 64 -18.06 2.66 -32.94
CA VAL A 64 -18.40 1.44 -33.70
C VAL A 64 -17.34 0.36 -33.51
N PHE A 65 -16.07 0.76 -33.50
CA PHE A 65 -14.94 -0.15 -33.60
C PHE A 65 -14.80 -1.16 -32.46
N PRO A 66 -15.03 -0.85 -31.17
CA PRO A 66 -14.83 -1.83 -30.11
C PRO A 66 -15.76 -3.04 -30.22
N PHE A 67 -17.04 -2.82 -30.60
CA PHE A 67 -17.98 -3.91 -30.82
C PHE A 67 -17.65 -4.71 -32.08
N ALA A 68 -17.36 -4.03 -33.20
CA ALA A 68 -16.97 -4.70 -34.45
C ALA A 68 -15.72 -5.57 -34.27
N ALA A 69 -14.74 -5.09 -33.49
CA ALA A 69 -13.52 -5.81 -33.15
C ALA A 69 -13.76 -7.04 -32.24
N ALA A 70 -14.67 -6.91 -31.28
CA ALA A 70 -15.01 -7.96 -30.33
C ALA A 70 -15.83 -9.10 -30.95
N TYR A 71 -16.69 -8.79 -31.92
CA TYR A 71 -17.63 -9.73 -32.54
C TYR A 71 -17.52 -9.71 -34.07
N PRO A 72 -16.52 -10.39 -34.67
CA PRO A 72 -16.24 -10.32 -36.11
C PRO A 72 -17.32 -10.96 -37.00
N GLN A 73 -18.25 -11.74 -36.42
CA GLN A 73 -19.38 -12.34 -37.12
C GLN A 73 -20.65 -11.46 -37.08
N ALA A 74 -20.66 -10.42 -36.24
CA ALA A 74 -21.73 -9.44 -36.18
C ALA A 74 -21.65 -8.48 -37.36
N ARG A 75 -22.79 -7.96 -37.83
CA ARG A 75 -22.84 -6.90 -38.85
C ARG A 75 -23.00 -5.56 -38.17
N VAL A 76 -22.12 -4.60 -38.45
CA VAL A 76 -22.21 -3.26 -37.87
C VAL A 76 -22.30 -2.22 -38.97
N VAL A 77 -23.27 -1.32 -38.88
CA VAL A 77 -23.52 -0.25 -39.85
C VAL A 77 -23.45 1.09 -39.15
N GLY A 78 -22.55 1.96 -39.58
CA GLY A 78 -22.46 3.35 -39.15
C GLY A 78 -23.06 4.30 -40.18
N ILE A 79 -23.94 5.20 -39.75
CA ILE A 79 -24.51 6.26 -40.59
C ILE A 79 -24.23 7.61 -39.95
N ASP A 80 -23.77 8.55 -40.77
CA ASP A 80 -23.55 9.94 -40.38
C ASP A 80 -23.79 10.86 -41.59
N PRO A 81 -24.40 12.05 -41.41
CA PRO A 81 -24.57 12.99 -42.51
C PRO A 81 -23.23 13.61 -43.00
N ASP A 82 -22.16 13.63 -42.20
CA ASP A 82 -20.87 14.18 -42.59
C ASP A 82 -20.03 13.16 -43.38
N ALA A 83 -19.97 13.36 -44.70
CA ALA A 83 -19.20 12.52 -45.61
C ALA A 83 -17.68 12.49 -45.30
N GLY A 84 -17.12 13.56 -44.75
CA GLY A 84 -15.71 13.62 -44.36
C GLY A 84 -15.41 12.74 -43.15
N GLN A 85 -16.31 12.73 -42.16
CA GLN A 85 -16.22 11.84 -41.01
C GLN A 85 -16.37 10.38 -41.42
N ILE A 86 -17.29 10.06 -42.33
CA ILE A 86 -17.47 8.71 -42.85
C ILE A 86 -16.24 8.20 -43.63
N GLU A 87 -15.58 9.07 -44.40
CA GLU A 87 -14.36 8.69 -45.09
C GLU A 87 -13.22 8.37 -44.11
N LEU A 88 -13.07 9.17 -43.05
CA LEU A 88 -12.15 8.85 -41.95
C LEU A 88 -12.52 7.54 -41.25
N ALA A 89 -13.82 7.28 -41.05
CA ALA A 89 -14.30 6.04 -40.45
C ALA A 89 -13.89 4.81 -41.28
N ARG A 90 -14.02 4.88 -42.61
CA ARG A 90 -13.59 3.82 -43.53
C ARG A 90 -12.09 3.59 -43.48
N GLN A 91 -11.29 4.67 -43.49
CA GLN A 91 -9.83 4.59 -43.39
C GLN A 91 -9.38 3.94 -42.07
N HIS A 92 -9.98 4.35 -40.96
CA HIS A 92 -9.71 3.74 -39.66
C HIS A 92 -10.15 2.26 -39.62
N ALA A 93 -11.34 1.94 -40.13
CA ALA A 93 -11.84 0.56 -40.17
C ALA A 93 -10.94 -0.35 -41.01
N GLU A 94 -10.48 0.11 -42.17
CA GLU A 94 -9.51 -0.60 -43.01
C GLU A 94 -8.18 -0.80 -42.28
N GLY A 95 -7.63 0.26 -41.68
CA GLY A 95 -6.37 0.20 -40.91
C GLY A 95 -6.45 -0.73 -39.69
N LEU A 96 -7.62 -0.87 -39.09
CA LEU A 96 -7.88 -1.77 -37.95
C LEU A 96 -8.33 -3.18 -38.38
N GLY A 97 -8.54 -3.43 -39.67
CA GLY A 97 -8.98 -4.73 -40.21
C GLY A 97 -10.43 -5.12 -39.88
N LEU A 98 -11.33 -4.13 -39.76
CA LEU A 98 -12.72 -4.32 -39.35
C LEU A 98 -13.64 -4.54 -40.56
N GLY A 99 -13.54 -5.72 -41.19
CA GLY A 99 -14.30 -6.05 -42.40
C GLY A 99 -15.81 -6.23 -42.21
N ASN A 100 -16.29 -6.24 -40.98
CA ASN A 100 -17.70 -6.39 -40.62
C ASN A 100 -18.40 -5.05 -40.28
N ALA A 101 -17.69 -3.92 -40.45
CA ALA A 101 -18.21 -2.57 -40.24
C ALA A 101 -18.39 -1.83 -41.58
N GLU A 102 -19.63 -1.42 -41.88
CA GLU A 102 -20.01 -0.67 -43.08
C GLU A 102 -20.34 0.79 -42.70
N PHE A 103 -19.92 1.77 -43.51
CA PHE A 103 -20.13 3.19 -43.22
C PHE A 103 -20.77 3.94 -44.38
N PHE A 104 -21.87 4.64 -44.11
CA PHE A 104 -22.66 5.38 -45.11
C PHE A 104 -22.80 6.85 -44.76
N ALA A 105 -22.50 7.72 -45.73
CA ALA A 105 -22.74 9.15 -45.64
C ALA A 105 -24.17 9.45 -46.10
N ALA A 106 -25.10 9.63 -45.17
CA ALA A 106 -26.52 9.81 -45.46
C ALA A 106 -27.23 10.58 -44.35
N ASP A 107 -28.23 11.38 -44.73
CA ASP A 107 -29.19 11.95 -43.79
C ASP A 107 -30.07 10.82 -43.20
N TYR A 108 -30.51 10.96 -41.95
CA TYR A 108 -31.41 10.01 -41.29
C TYR A 108 -32.73 9.81 -42.05
N ALA A 109 -33.22 10.83 -42.75
CA ALA A 109 -34.39 10.70 -43.63
C ALA A 109 -34.20 9.71 -44.78
N ALA A 110 -32.96 9.45 -45.21
CA ALA A 110 -32.65 8.51 -46.28
C ALA A 110 -32.55 7.04 -45.79
N VAL A 111 -32.65 6.80 -44.48
CA VAL A 111 -32.63 5.44 -43.92
C VAL A 111 -34.01 4.82 -44.05
N THR A 112 -34.15 3.81 -44.90
CA THR A 112 -35.43 3.16 -45.21
C THR A 112 -35.44 1.69 -44.75
N PRO A 113 -36.61 1.02 -44.71
CA PRO A 113 -36.69 -0.40 -44.34
C PRO A 113 -35.81 -1.33 -45.20
N GLU A 114 -35.47 -0.93 -46.43
CA GLU A 114 -34.61 -1.69 -47.34
C GLU A 114 -33.16 -1.84 -46.84
N LEU A 115 -32.71 -0.99 -45.91
CA LEU A 115 -31.42 -1.16 -45.24
C LEU A 115 -31.36 -2.46 -44.39
N GLY A 116 -32.53 -2.99 -44.04
CA GLY A 116 -32.73 -4.19 -43.25
C GLY A 116 -33.06 -3.90 -41.78
N GLU A 117 -33.31 -4.98 -41.04
CA GLU A 117 -33.55 -4.94 -39.60
C GLU A 117 -32.23 -5.04 -38.81
N PHE A 118 -32.22 -4.42 -37.63
CA PHE A 118 -31.11 -4.34 -36.70
C PHE A 118 -31.57 -4.72 -35.30
N ASP A 119 -30.75 -5.48 -34.59
CA ASP A 119 -31.03 -5.97 -33.24
C ASP A 119 -30.62 -4.94 -32.18
N TYR A 120 -29.68 -4.05 -32.52
CA TYR A 120 -29.31 -2.92 -31.69
C TYR A 120 -29.23 -1.66 -32.55
N ILE A 121 -29.95 -0.62 -32.17
CA ILE A 121 -29.87 0.71 -32.81
C ILE A 121 -29.34 1.70 -31.78
N VAL A 122 -28.18 2.29 -32.04
CA VAL A 122 -27.52 3.24 -31.15
C VAL A 122 -27.57 4.63 -31.77
N ALA A 123 -28.43 5.50 -31.27
CA ALA A 123 -28.40 6.92 -31.61
C ALA A 123 -27.38 7.63 -30.72
N HIS A 124 -26.19 7.87 -31.26
CA HIS A 124 -25.05 8.38 -30.51
C HIS A 124 -25.07 9.91 -30.38
N ASP A 125 -25.61 10.61 -31.36
CA ASP A 125 -25.86 12.05 -31.26
C ASP A 125 -26.81 12.36 -30.10
N VAL A 126 -26.60 13.52 -29.47
CA VAL A 126 -27.52 13.99 -28.43
C VAL A 126 -28.82 14.41 -29.11
N TYR A 127 -29.87 13.60 -28.97
CA TYR A 127 -31.15 13.75 -29.68
C TYR A 127 -31.78 15.13 -29.48
N SER A 128 -31.62 15.74 -28.30
CA SER A 128 -32.12 17.09 -27.98
C SER A 128 -31.34 18.23 -28.65
N LEU A 129 -30.14 17.95 -29.16
CA LEU A 129 -29.32 18.93 -29.89
C LEU A 129 -29.52 18.87 -31.41
N LEU A 130 -30.23 17.84 -31.90
CA LEU A 130 -30.59 17.70 -33.31
C LEU A 130 -31.76 18.61 -33.68
N ASP A 131 -31.81 19.00 -34.95
CA ASP A 131 -32.99 19.66 -35.50
C ASP A 131 -34.21 18.74 -35.39
N ARG A 132 -35.39 19.30 -35.09
CA ARG A 132 -36.61 18.51 -34.83
C ARG A 132 -36.94 17.55 -35.98
N SER A 133 -36.65 17.93 -37.22
CA SER A 133 -36.82 17.07 -38.40
C SER A 133 -35.86 15.88 -38.41
N GLN A 134 -34.65 16.00 -37.88
CA GLN A 134 -33.68 14.89 -37.77
C GLN A 134 -33.94 14.04 -36.53
N ALA A 135 -34.33 14.66 -35.42
CA ALA A 135 -34.63 13.96 -34.17
C ALA A 135 -35.78 12.94 -34.36
N VAL A 136 -36.89 13.35 -34.99
CA VAL A 136 -38.02 12.44 -35.21
C VAL A 136 -37.70 11.28 -36.16
N GLU A 137 -36.75 11.47 -37.09
CA GLU A 137 -36.30 10.41 -37.99
C GLU A 137 -35.62 9.27 -37.24
N ILE A 138 -34.91 9.56 -36.13
CA ILE A 138 -34.34 8.51 -35.26
C ILE A 138 -35.44 7.59 -34.73
N LEU A 139 -36.58 8.14 -34.29
CA LEU A 139 -37.71 7.33 -33.80
C LEU A 139 -38.39 6.55 -34.94
N ARG A 140 -38.51 7.15 -36.14
CA ARG A 140 -39.00 6.43 -37.33
C ARG A 140 -38.08 5.24 -37.66
N ILE A 141 -36.77 5.45 -37.70
CA ILE A 141 -35.77 4.39 -37.94
C ILE A 141 -35.89 3.32 -36.86
N CYS A 142 -35.99 3.69 -35.58
CA CYS A 142 -36.20 2.74 -34.50
C CYS A 142 -37.49 1.93 -34.67
N ARG A 143 -38.56 2.48 -35.23
CA ARG A 143 -39.79 1.69 -35.48
C ARG A 143 -39.65 0.77 -36.69
N LEU A 144 -39.01 1.24 -37.76
CA LEU A 144 -39.01 0.54 -39.05
C LEU A 144 -37.87 -0.44 -39.24
N ASN A 145 -36.73 -0.20 -38.59
CA ASN A 145 -35.50 -0.96 -38.78
C ASN A 145 -35.06 -1.70 -37.52
N LEU A 146 -35.74 -1.56 -36.38
CA LEU A 146 -35.46 -2.39 -35.20
C LEU A 146 -36.12 -3.75 -35.38
N SER A 147 -35.38 -4.82 -35.09
CA SER A 147 -35.95 -6.16 -35.05
C SER A 147 -36.90 -6.28 -33.85
N PHE A 148 -37.83 -7.23 -33.88
CA PHE A 148 -38.82 -7.39 -32.81
C PHE A 148 -38.16 -7.53 -31.42
N GLU A 149 -37.11 -8.35 -31.32
CA GLU A 149 -36.34 -8.53 -30.08
C GLU A 149 -35.26 -7.46 -29.84
N GLY A 150 -35.15 -6.48 -30.74
CA GLY A 150 -34.12 -5.47 -30.72
C GLY A 150 -34.27 -4.43 -29.61
N ILE A 151 -33.16 -3.75 -29.32
CA ILE A 151 -33.06 -2.65 -28.34
C ILE A 151 -32.49 -1.41 -29.02
N ALA A 152 -33.22 -0.31 -28.97
CA ALA A 152 -32.71 0.99 -29.37
C ALA A 152 -32.19 1.78 -28.15
N TYR A 153 -31.12 2.54 -28.33
CA TYR A 153 -30.53 3.44 -27.35
C TYR A 153 -30.62 4.87 -27.88
N VAL A 154 -31.18 5.77 -27.08
CA VAL A 154 -31.26 7.20 -27.41
C VAL A 154 -30.75 8.03 -26.24
N ASN A 155 -29.71 8.82 -26.50
CA ASN A 155 -29.13 9.76 -25.55
C ASN A 155 -29.70 11.16 -25.76
N TYR A 156 -30.12 11.83 -24.69
CA TYR A 156 -30.63 13.20 -24.76
C TYR A 156 -30.47 13.94 -23.44
N ASP A 157 -30.41 15.27 -23.55
CA ASP A 157 -30.38 16.14 -22.39
C ASP A 157 -31.78 16.26 -21.80
N THR A 158 -31.84 16.03 -20.50
CA THR A 158 -33.00 16.31 -19.65
C THR A 158 -32.71 17.55 -18.81
N TYR A 159 -33.75 18.22 -18.38
CA TYR A 159 -33.60 19.38 -17.48
C TYR A 159 -32.99 18.98 -16.12
N PRO A 160 -32.02 19.75 -15.55
CA PRO A 160 -32.08 21.21 -15.56
C PRO A 160 -30.95 21.97 -16.23
N GLY A 161 -31.33 22.78 -17.24
CA GLY A 161 -30.39 23.58 -18.02
C GLY A 161 -30.95 24.76 -18.82
N ALA A 162 -32.26 25.04 -18.86
CA ALA A 162 -32.73 26.25 -19.55
C ALA A 162 -33.37 27.32 -18.65
N ARG A 163 -34.04 26.99 -17.52
CA ARG A 163 -34.93 27.86 -16.71
C ARG A 163 -35.36 27.17 -15.42
N VAL A 164 -34.60 27.34 -14.34
CA VAL A 164 -34.85 26.71 -13.02
C VAL A 164 -36.29 26.97 -12.51
N ASP A 165 -36.84 28.16 -12.78
CA ASP A 165 -38.18 28.53 -12.34
C ASP A 165 -39.30 27.78 -13.09
N GLU A 166 -39.06 27.36 -14.34
CA GLU A 166 -40.01 26.54 -15.09
C GLU A 166 -40.03 25.10 -14.60
N ALA A 167 -38.87 24.55 -14.22
CA ALA A 167 -38.82 23.21 -13.65
C ALA A 167 -39.62 23.10 -12.34
N VAL A 168 -39.61 24.15 -11.50
CA VAL A 168 -40.43 24.23 -10.29
C VAL A 168 -41.91 24.28 -10.63
N ARG A 169 -42.31 25.18 -11.54
CA ARG A 169 -43.69 25.30 -12.02
C ARG A 169 -44.19 24.00 -12.63
N ASP A 170 -43.42 23.40 -13.51
CA ASP A 170 -43.80 22.21 -14.26
C ASP A 170 -43.86 20.99 -13.34
N ALA A 171 -42.96 20.86 -12.35
CA ALA A 171 -43.06 19.83 -11.31
C ALA A 171 -44.35 19.96 -10.48
N MET A 172 -44.80 21.20 -10.18
CA MET A 172 -46.06 21.46 -9.48
C MET A 172 -47.28 21.10 -10.34
N LEU A 173 -47.29 21.54 -11.60
CA LEU A 173 -48.37 21.27 -12.56
C LEU A 173 -48.51 19.77 -12.82
N LEU A 174 -47.38 19.09 -12.98
CA LEU A 174 -47.32 17.66 -13.24
C LEU A 174 -47.88 16.82 -12.08
N TYR A 175 -47.68 17.25 -10.84
CA TYR A 175 -48.27 16.59 -9.66
C TYR A 175 -49.77 16.88 -9.51
N GLY A 176 -50.19 18.12 -9.81
CA GLY A 176 -51.57 18.60 -9.74
C GLY A 176 -52.49 18.19 -10.88
N HIS A 177 -51.97 17.52 -11.93
CA HIS A 177 -52.69 17.13 -13.16
C HIS A 177 -53.93 16.21 -12.93
N GLY A 178 -54.13 15.68 -11.73
CA GLY A 178 -55.28 14.83 -11.38
C GLY A 178 -56.29 15.47 -10.42
N ALA A 179 -56.19 16.77 -10.17
CA ALA A 179 -57.13 17.51 -9.32
C ALA A 179 -58.32 18.02 -10.13
N ASP A 180 -59.54 17.83 -9.63
CA ASP A 180 -60.78 18.24 -10.31
C ASP A 180 -61.17 19.69 -9.98
N THR A 181 -60.60 20.24 -8.90
CA THR A 181 -60.85 21.61 -8.44
C THR A 181 -59.57 22.42 -8.26
N ALA A 182 -59.67 23.75 -8.39
CA ALA A 182 -58.54 24.66 -8.19
C ALA A 182 -57.96 24.61 -6.75
N GLU A 183 -58.81 24.30 -5.75
CA GLU A 183 -58.38 24.10 -4.37
C GLU A 183 -57.55 22.82 -4.20
N GLU A 184 -57.98 21.71 -4.80
CA GLU A 184 -57.22 20.46 -4.81
C GLU A 184 -55.91 20.57 -5.60
N GLN A 185 -55.91 21.31 -6.71
CA GLN A 185 -54.71 21.56 -7.51
C GLN A 185 -53.69 22.38 -6.72
N THR A 186 -54.15 23.37 -5.96
CA THR A 186 -53.31 24.19 -5.07
C THR A 186 -52.77 23.38 -3.90
N ALA A 187 -53.60 22.53 -3.28
CA ALA A 187 -53.18 21.65 -2.19
C ALA A 187 -52.17 20.58 -2.66
N ALA A 188 -52.37 20.01 -3.85
CA ALA A 188 -51.45 19.07 -4.48
C ALA A 188 -50.10 19.73 -4.81
N ALA A 189 -50.11 20.93 -5.39
CA ALA A 189 -48.90 21.69 -5.70
C ALA A 189 -48.09 22.04 -4.43
N ARG A 190 -48.75 22.45 -3.34
CA ARG A 190 -48.11 22.71 -2.04
C ARG A 190 -47.47 21.46 -1.44
N THR A 191 -48.18 20.33 -1.53
CA THR A 191 -47.68 19.03 -1.06
C THR A 191 -46.45 18.61 -1.86
N ALA A 192 -46.48 18.75 -3.19
CA ALA A 192 -45.34 18.44 -4.06
C ALA A 192 -44.11 19.28 -3.71
N LEU A 193 -44.25 20.60 -3.55
CA LEU A 193 -43.13 21.49 -3.18
C LEU A 193 -42.49 21.10 -1.86
N THR A 194 -43.31 20.75 -0.86
CA THR A 194 -42.81 20.32 0.46
C THR A 194 -42.07 18.98 0.37
N LEU A 195 -42.60 18.02 -0.41
CA LEU A 195 -41.97 16.72 -0.62
C LEU A 195 -40.67 16.81 -1.42
N PHE A 196 -40.62 17.65 -2.46
CA PHE A 196 -39.38 17.92 -3.20
C PHE A 196 -38.35 18.59 -2.28
N SER A 197 -38.70 19.69 -1.61
CA SER A 197 -37.78 20.43 -0.71
C SER A 197 -37.13 19.52 0.34
N ASN A 198 -37.89 18.61 0.96
CA ASN A 198 -37.39 17.68 1.97
C ASN A 198 -36.73 16.41 1.40
N GLY A 199 -36.83 16.18 0.08
CA GLY A 199 -36.52 14.91 -0.58
C GLY A 199 -35.58 15.01 -1.77
N MET A 200 -34.87 16.12 -1.94
CA MET A 200 -33.88 16.28 -3.01
C MET A 200 -32.49 15.75 -2.63
N ALA A 201 -31.75 15.31 -3.64
CA ALA A 201 -30.36 14.90 -3.49
C ALA A 201 -29.47 16.10 -3.11
N SER A 202 -28.45 15.86 -2.27
CA SER A 202 -27.56 16.92 -1.75
C SER A 202 -26.82 17.72 -2.83
N GLY A 203 -26.53 17.10 -3.98
CA GLY A 203 -25.87 17.73 -5.12
C GLY A 203 -26.82 18.30 -6.18
N ASN A 204 -28.14 18.36 -5.91
CA ASN A 204 -29.10 18.83 -6.90
C ASN A 204 -28.94 20.34 -7.14
N PRO A 205 -28.63 20.79 -8.38
CA PRO A 205 -28.41 22.20 -8.68
C PRO A 205 -29.66 23.09 -8.51
N MET A 206 -30.86 22.50 -8.42
CA MET A 206 -32.12 23.23 -8.24
C MET A 206 -32.59 23.30 -6.78
N ALA A 207 -31.82 22.74 -5.83
CA ALA A 207 -32.21 22.65 -4.43
C ALA A 207 -32.69 23.98 -3.84
N GLY A 208 -31.94 25.06 -4.11
CA GLY A 208 -32.27 26.40 -3.62
C GLY A 208 -33.57 26.97 -4.19
N ALA A 209 -33.91 26.67 -5.44
CA ALA A 209 -35.10 27.22 -6.09
C ALA A 209 -36.40 26.55 -5.62
N PHE A 210 -36.40 25.22 -5.49
CA PHE A 210 -37.52 24.51 -4.88
C PHE A 210 -37.69 24.86 -3.40
N ALA A 211 -36.59 25.06 -2.65
CA ALA A 211 -36.66 25.53 -1.27
C ALA A 211 -37.25 26.94 -1.19
N ALA A 212 -36.79 27.87 -2.04
CA ALA A 212 -37.34 29.22 -2.13
C ALA A 212 -38.83 29.21 -2.49
N ALA A 213 -39.25 28.39 -3.47
CA ALA A 213 -40.65 28.24 -3.85
C ALA A 213 -41.52 27.62 -2.74
N ALA A 214 -40.99 26.68 -1.97
CA ALA A 214 -41.66 26.11 -0.80
C ALA A 214 -41.86 27.17 0.31
N GLU A 215 -40.88 28.06 0.52
CA GLU A 215 -40.98 29.18 1.48
C GLU A 215 -41.91 30.31 0.99
N ILE A 216 -41.93 30.57 -0.33
CA ILE A 216 -42.81 31.57 -0.98
C ILE A 216 -44.29 31.14 -0.95
N GLY A 217 -44.61 29.88 -0.58
CA GLY A 217 -45.97 29.35 -0.36
C GLY A 217 -46.86 30.10 0.66
N LYS A 218 -46.45 31.29 1.12
CA LYS A 218 -47.26 32.27 1.87
C LYS A 218 -47.70 33.51 1.08
N ALA A 219 -47.23 33.79 -0.13
CA ALA A 219 -47.70 34.93 -0.94
C ALA A 219 -47.61 34.66 -2.45
N ASP A 220 -48.61 35.18 -3.17
CA ASP A 220 -48.97 34.96 -4.58
C ASP A 220 -47.86 34.61 -5.57
N LEU A 221 -48.06 33.50 -6.28
CA LEU A 221 -47.27 33.04 -7.43
C LEU A 221 -47.82 33.70 -8.70
N ASP A 222 -47.36 34.91 -9.01
CA ASP A 222 -47.80 35.63 -10.21
C ASP A 222 -46.83 35.49 -11.40
N ALA A 223 -47.41 35.45 -12.59
CA ALA A 223 -46.82 35.05 -13.85
C ALA A 223 -45.78 36.05 -14.39
N GLY A 224 -44.55 35.61 -14.66
CA GLY A 224 -43.55 36.49 -15.28
C GLY A 224 -42.20 35.86 -15.59
N LEU A 225 -42.14 34.68 -16.21
CA LEU A 225 -40.86 34.03 -16.56
C LEU A 225 -40.96 33.32 -17.92
N PHE A 226 -40.68 34.03 -19.02
CA PHE A 226 -40.50 33.43 -20.34
C PHE A 226 -39.37 34.15 -21.11
N GLY A 227 -38.38 33.38 -21.60
CA GLY A 227 -37.33 33.85 -22.52
C GLY A 227 -36.60 32.71 -23.25
N PHE A 228 -36.73 32.63 -24.58
CA PHE A 228 -36.34 31.51 -25.48
C PHE A 228 -34.85 31.08 -25.47
N SER A 229 -34.58 29.76 -25.49
CA SER A 229 -33.43 29.11 -26.16
C SER A 229 -33.47 27.55 -26.01
N ARG A 230 -33.12 26.83 -27.10
CA ARG A 230 -33.01 25.38 -27.44
C ARG A 230 -33.51 24.31 -26.41
N GLN A 231 -34.42 23.43 -26.86
CA GLN A 231 -35.32 22.59 -26.04
C GLN A 231 -34.70 21.29 -25.52
N ALA A 232 -34.44 21.21 -24.22
CA ALA A 232 -34.32 19.95 -23.49
C ALA A 232 -35.70 19.28 -23.32
N TYR A 233 -35.75 17.95 -23.20
CA TYR A 233 -37.01 17.18 -23.10
C TYR A 233 -37.31 16.75 -21.65
N TYR A 234 -38.56 16.86 -21.22
CA TYR A 234 -39.05 16.06 -20.09
C TYR A 234 -39.15 14.59 -20.51
N PHE A 235 -38.85 13.67 -19.61
CA PHE A 235 -39.02 12.23 -19.85
C PHE A 235 -40.46 11.87 -20.23
N VAL A 236 -41.46 12.56 -19.66
CA VAL A 236 -42.88 12.37 -20.04
C VAL A 236 -43.10 12.71 -21.51
N GLU A 237 -42.64 13.89 -21.96
CA GLU A 237 -42.78 14.33 -23.35
C GLU A 237 -42.02 13.42 -24.32
N PHE A 238 -40.79 13.04 -23.97
CA PHE A 238 -40.01 12.10 -24.76
C PHE A 238 -40.71 10.75 -24.86
N SER A 239 -41.24 10.22 -23.75
CA SER A 239 -41.97 8.96 -23.73
C SER A 239 -43.27 9.00 -24.54
N GLU A 240 -43.97 10.13 -24.56
CA GLU A 240 -45.15 10.35 -25.40
C GLU A 240 -44.79 10.36 -26.89
N LEU A 241 -43.70 11.06 -27.26
CA LEU A 241 -43.18 11.06 -28.63
C LEU A 241 -42.81 9.64 -29.08
N VAL A 242 -42.08 8.89 -28.25
CA VAL A 242 -41.73 7.49 -28.50
C VAL A 242 -42.98 6.63 -28.69
N SER A 243 -44.01 6.81 -27.85
CA SER A 243 -45.29 6.10 -27.97
C SER A 243 -46.02 6.40 -29.28
N GLY A 244 -45.90 7.63 -29.80
CA GLY A 244 -46.45 8.02 -31.11
C GLY A 244 -45.89 7.22 -32.29
N TYR A 245 -44.71 6.60 -32.13
CA TYR A 245 -44.09 5.72 -33.12
C TYR A 245 -44.32 4.23 -32.83
N ALA A 246 -45.29 3.88 -31.98
CA ALA A 246 -45.52 2.50 -31.53
C ALA A 246 -44.27 1.85 -30.91
N LEU A 247 -43.55 2.62 -30.11
CA LEU A 247 -42.40 2.22 -29.31
C LEU A 247 -42.66 2.57 -27.84
N ILE A 248 -41.87 2.03 -26.91
CA ILE A 248 -41.93 2.38 -25.48
C ILE A 248 -40.53 2.56 -24.88
N CYS A 249 -40.44 3.42 -23.87
CA CYS A 249 -39.25 3.55 -23.03
C CYS A 249 -39.19 2.39 -22.01
N ALA A 250 -38.29 1.44 -22.24
CA ALA A 250 -38.13 0.24 -21.41
C ALA A 250 -37.33 0.48 -20.12
N GLY A 251 -36.43 1.46 -20.12
CA GLY A 251 -35.53 1.77 -19.00
C GLY A 251 -34.41 2.69 -19.42
N ASP A 252 -33.37 2.80 -18.60
CA ASP A 252 -32.18 3.58 -18.88
C ASP A 252 -30.96 2.66 -18.97
N ALA A 253 -29.98 3.00 -19.81
CA ALA A 253 -28.72 2.30 -19.92
C ALA A 253 -27.94 2.32 -18.60
N GLU A 254 -28.17 3.28 -17.71
CA GLU A 254 -27.69 3.25 -16.34
C GLU A 254 -28.83 2.92 -15.36
N PRO A 255 -29.10 1.63 -15.09
CA PRO A 255 -30.26 1.24 -14.28
C PRO A 255 -30.25 1.87 -12.88
N GLN A 256 -29.06 2.13 -12.33
CA GLN A 256 -28.90 2.76 -11.02
C GLN A 256 -29.50 4.17 -10.91
N ILE A 257 -29.63 4.90 -12.03
CA ILE A 257 -30.19 6.25 -11.99
C ILE A 257 -31.71 6.22 -11.83
N GLU A 258 -32.38 5.15 -12.25
CA GLU A 258 -33.83 4.98 -12.06
C GLU A 258 -34.20 4.50 -10.63
N MET A 259 -33.20 4.25 -9.79
CA MET A 259 -33.35 3.77 -8.41
C MET A 259 -33.19 4.91 -7.40
N ALA A 260 -34.28 5.28 -6.73
CA ALA A 260 -34.25 6.38 -5.77
C ALA A 260 -33.31 6.12 -4.56
N ASP A 261 -33.16 4.86 -4.13
CA ASP A 261 -32.23 4.45 -3.06
C ASP A 261 -30.76 4.80 -3.34
N THR A 262 -30.37 4.92 -4.61
CA THR A 262 -29.01 5.32 -5.02
C THR A 262 -28.64 6.71 -4.47
N TYR A 263 -29.65 7.55 -4.24
CA TYR A 263 -29.50 8.95 -3.82
C TYR A 263 -29.77 9.18 -2.33
N GLY A 264 -29.97 8.12 -1.55
CA GLY A 264 -30.18 8.17 -0.11
C GLY A 264 -31.64 8.04 0.33
N GLY A 265 -31.83 7.74 1.63
CA GLY A 265 -33.13 7.39 2.20
C GLY A 265 -34.21 8.47 2.06
N ASN A 266 -33.84 9.75 2.15
CA ASN A 266 -34.78 10.87 2.03
C ASN A 266 -35.32 10.98 0.59
N VAL A 267 -34.46 10.82 -0.41
CA VAL A 267 -34.86 10.83 -1.83
C VAL A 267 -35.77 9.64 -2.11
N SER A 268 -35.41 8.45 -1.60
CA SER A 268 -36.24 7.24 -1.76
C SER A 268 -37.63 7.39 -1.16
N LEU A 269 -37.73 7.90 0.07
CA LEU A 269 -39.01 8.13 0.74
C LEU A 269 -39.87 9.15 -0.02
N ALA A 270 -39.31 10.31 -0.37
CA ALA A 270 -40.03 11.36 -1.08
C ALA A 270 -40.48 10.90 -2.48
N HIS A 271 -39.61 10.21 -3.21
CA HIS A 271 -39.95 9.63 -4.50
C HIS A 271 -41.09 8.61 -4.40
N GLY A 272 -41.06 7.75 -3.38
CA GLY A 272 -42.15 6.79 -3.11
C GLY A 272 -43.49 7.48 -2.86
N LEU A 273 -43.49 8.55 -2.06
CA LEU A 273 -44.69 9.34 -1.77
C LEU A 273 -45.21 10.10 -3.00
N LEU A 274 -44.30 10.76 -3.75
CA LEU A 274 -44.62 11.49 -4.97
C LEU A 274 -45.13 10.57 -6.10
N GLY A 275 -44.80 9.29 -6.03
CA GLY A 275 -45.16 8.30 -7.04
C GLY A 275 -46.40 7.45 -6.75
N LEU A 276 -47.03 7.59 -5.59
CA LEU A 276 -48.21 6.79 -5.19
C LEU A 276 -49.35 6.91 -6.22
N GLY A 277 -49.76 5.77 -6.78
CA GLY A 277 -50.84 5.70 -7.77
C GLY A 277 -50.52 6.30 -9.15
N LYS A 278 -49.27 6.73 -9.41
CA LYS A 278 -48.86 7.35 -10.67
C LYS A 278 -48.19 6.34 -11.63
N PRO A 279 -48.34 6.50 -12.96
CA PRO A 279 -47.68 5.65 -13.95
C PRO A 279 -46.15 5.79 -13.88
N ARG A 280 -45.41 4.77 -14.34
CA ARG A 280 -43.93 4.71 -14.28
C ARG A 280 -43.25 5.96 -14.80
N VAL A 281 -43.64 6.43 -15.99
CA VAL A 281 -43.01 7.57 -16.66
C VAL A 281 -43.07 8.82 -15.78
N LEU A 282 -44.22 9.06 -15.15
CA LEU A 282 -44.44 10.17 -14.24
C LEU A 282 -43.61 10.05 -12.95
N ARG A 283 -43.51 8.84 -12.39
CA ARG A 283 -42.64 8.58 -11.23
C ARG A 283 -41.19 8.89 -11.55
N GLN A 284 -40.70 8.41 -12.70
CA GLN A 284 -39.34 8.63 -13.15
C GLN A 284 -39.04 10.11 -13.45
N GLN A 285 -40.00 10.85 -14.03
CA GLN A 285 -39.89 12.30 -14.18
C GLN A 285 -39.79 13.02 -12.82
N ASN A 286 -40.56 12.59 -11.81
CA ASN A 286 -40.41 13.13 -10.45
C ASN A 286 -39.03 12.83 -9.87
N LEU A 287 -38.46 11.65 -10.14
CA LEU A 287 -37.08 11.36 -9.75
C LEU A 287 -36.07 12.25 -10.46
N ASP A 288 -36.30 12.60 -11.74
CA ASP A 288 -35.46 13.55 -12.50
C ASP A 288 -35.38 14.90 -11.79
N PHE A 289 -36.52 15.40 -11.30
CA PHE A 289 -36.57 16.62 -10.51
C PHE A 289 -35.84 16.46 -9.18
N SER A 290 -36.08 15.38 -8.43
CA SER A 290 -35.47 15.15 -7.11
C SER A 290 -33.94 15.09 -7.13
N VAL A 291 -33.33 14.62 -8.22
CA VAL A 291 -31.86 14.49 -8.33
C VAL A 291 -31.22 15.51 -9.27
N GLY A 292 -32.01 16.29 -9.99
CA GLY A 292 -31.52 17.28 -10.96
C GLY A 292 -30.85 16.64 -12.16
N ARG A 293 -31.49 15.60 -12.71
CA ARG A 293 -30.93 14.75 -13.77
C ARG A 293 -30.80 15.50 -15.08
N ARG A 294 -29.56 15.67 -15.57
CA ARG A 294 -29.27 16.44 -16.79
C ARG A 294 -29.28 15.62 -18.08
N HIS A 295 -29.15 14.30 -18.00
CA HIS A 295 -29.03 13.45 -19.17
C HIS A 295 -29.76 12.13 -18.91
N ARG A 296 -30.44 11.61 -19.93
CA ARG A 296 -31.00 10.25 -19.95
C ARG A 296 -30.49 9.49 -21.17
N ARG A 297 -30.40 8.17 -21.00
CA ARG A 297 -29.82 7.22 -21.95
C ARG A 297 -30.83 6.09 -22.14
N THR A 298 -31.96 6.45 -22.72
CA THR A 298 -33.17 5.64 -22.67
C THR A 298 -33.07 4.45 -23.61
N LEU A 299 -33.43 3.27 -23.10
CA LEU A 299 -33.66 2.05 -23.86
C LEU A 299 -35.07 2.07 -24.43
N ILE A 300 -35.20 1.84 -25.73
CA ILE A 300 -36.47 1.85 -26.46
C ILE A 300 -36.68 0.48 -27.10
N VAL A 301 -37.92 -0.03 -27.01
CA VAL A 301 -38.35 -1.28 -27.65
C VAL A 301 -39.72 -1.10 -28.31
N HIS A 302 -40.15 -2.08 -29.11
CA HIS A 302 -41.49 -2.14 -29.67
C HIS A 302 -42.58 -2.08 -28.59
N GLN A 303 -43.64 -1.29 -28.82
CA GLN A 303 -44.77 -1.17 -27.88
C GLN A 303 -45.45 -2.51 -27.59
N GLU A 304 -45.44 -3.41 -28.58
CA GLU A 304 -45.92 -4.79 -28.48
C GLU A 304 -45.21 -5.60 -27.39
N ARG A 305 -44.08 -5.12 -26.88
CA ARG A 305 -43.28 -5.75 -25.80
C ARG A 305 -43.44 -5.08 -24.44
N ALA A 306 -44.38 -4.16 -24.29
CA ALA A 306 -44.59 -3.42 -23.04
C ALA A 306 -44.85 -4.31 -21.82
N GLU A 307 -45.57 -5.42 -21.99
CA GLU A 307 -45.85 -6.38 -20.90
C GLU A 307 -44.61 -7.15 -20.44
N GLN A 308 -43.56 -7.24 -21.25
CA GLN A 308 -42.29 -7.87 -20.89
C GLN A 308 -41.38 -6.92 -20.09
N ALA A 309 -41.54 -5.61 -20.28
CA ALA A 309 -40.69 -4.60 -19.66
C ALA A 309 -41.12 -4.35 -18.21
N SER A 310 -40.28 -4.79 -17.27
CA SER A 310 -40.46 -4.53 -15.85
C SER A 310 -40.35 -3.02 -15.56
N PRO A 311 -41.18 -2.46 -14.66
CA PRO A 311 -41.15 -1.04 -14.33
C PRO A 311 -39.92 -0.60 -13.52
N GLN A 312 -39.20 -1.55 -12.93
CA GLN A 312 -37.93 -1.37 -12.23
C GLN A 312 -37.03 -2.58 -12.54
N ILE A 313 -35.73 -2.45 -12.30
CA ILE A 313 -34.85 -3.61 -12.46
C ILE A 313 -35.23 -4.74 -11.51
N ASP A 314 -35.17 -5.96 -12.01
CA ASP A 314 -35.28 -7.16 -11.21
C ASP A 314 -33.91 -7.48 -10.57
N VAL A 315 -33.81 -7.23 -9.27
CA VAL A 315 -32.59 -7.49 -8.49
C VAL A 315 -32.22 -8.98 -8.51
N ALA A 316 -33.18 -9.90 -8.67
CA ALA A 316 -32.90 -11.33 -8.83
C ALA A 316 -32.01 -11.62 -10.04
N ARG A 317 -32.21 -10.88 -11.14
CA ARG A 317 -31.49 -11.07 -12.40
C ARG A 317 -30.03 -10.62 -12.35
N LEU A 318 -29.60 -9.90 -11.31
CA LEU A 318 -28.16 -9.66 -11.07
C LEU A 318 -27.38 -10.98 -10.98
N MET A 319 -28.03 -12.03 -10.49
CA MET A 319 -27.43 -13.35 -10.32
C MET A 319 -27.39 -14.17 -11.61
N GLU A 320 -28.00 -13.67 -12.68
CA GLU A 320 -27.97 -14.27 -14.03
C GLU A 320 -26.90 -13.62 -14.92
N LEU A 321 -26.25 -12.55 -14.43
CA LEU A 321 -25.21 -11.83 -15.15
C LEU A 321 -23.82 -12.35 -14.84
N ARG A 322 -22.90 -11.99 -15.72
CA ARG A 322 -21.46 -12.06 -15.52
C ARG A 322 -20.93 -10.68 -15.19
N TRP A 323 -19.89 -10.63 -14.37
CA TRP A 323 -19.37 -9.42 -13.72
C TRP A 323 -17.88 -9.29 -13.97
N ALA A 324 -17.43 -8.07 -14.28
CA ALA A 324 -16.03 -7.73 -14.42
C ALA A 324 -15.75 -6.37 -13.77
N GLY A 325 -14.52 -6.15 -13.34
CA GLY A 325 -14.12 -4.85 -12.84
C GLY A 325 -12.63 -4.75 -12.54
N ARG A 326 -12.11 -3.53 -12.69
CA ARG A 326 -10.70 -3.20 -12.47
C ARG A 326 -10.52 -2.78 -11.02
N PHE A 327 -10.21 -3.73 -10.14
CA PHE A 327 -10.02 -3.44 -8.72
C PHE A 327 -8.65 -3.89 -8.23
N ARG A 328 -8.02 -3.06 -7.42
CA ARG A 328 -6.76 -3.38 -6.75
C ARG A 328 -6.78 -2.80 -5.36
N ARG A 329 -6.56 -3.63 -4.34
CA ARG A 329 -6.31 -3.12 -2.97
C ARG A 329 -5.14 -2.13 -3.00
N CYS A 330 -5.30 -0.97 -2.41
CA CYS A 330 -4.27 0.05 -2.33
C CYS A 330 -4.10 0.54 -0.89
N ALA A 331 -2.85 0.75 -0.49
CA ALA A 331 -2.51 1.39 0.76
C ALA A 331 -2.55 2.91 0.57
N LEU A 332 -3.75 3.48 0.46
CA LEU A 332 -3.88 4.92 0.73
C LEU A 332 -3.85 5.09 2.22
N GLY A 333 -2.76 5.67 2.73
CA GLY A 333 -2.61 5.92 4.15
C GLY A 333 -3.72 6.85 4.64
N LEU A 334 -4.80 6.32 5.21
CA LEU A 334 -5.93 7.10 5.69
C LEU A 334 -6.65 6.37 6.84
N ARG A 335 -6.41 6.88 8.06
CA ARG A 335 -7.30 7.11 9.22
C ARG A 335 -8.38 6.10 9.69
N ASP A 336 -8.69 5.03 8.97
CA ASP A 336 -9.79 4.14 9.36
C ASP A 336 -9.48 2.66 9.07
N VAL A 337 -8.95 1.96 10.08
CA VAL A 337 -8.55 0.53 10.02
C VAL A 337 -9.70 -0.40 9.64
N LYS A 338 -10.96 0.06 9.76
CA LYS A 338 -12.13 -0.73 9.34
C LYS A 338 -12.26 -0.80 7.82
N ASN A 339 -11.85 0.25 7.12
CA ASN A 339 -12.10 0.41 5.69
C ASN A 339 -10.91 -0.08 4.85
N ILE A 340 -11.16 -1.04 3.95
CA ILE A 340 -10.18 -1.46 2.94
C ILE A 340 -10.36 -0.61 1.68
N TYR A 341 -9.26 -0.05 1.18
CA TYR A 341 -9.24 0.81 0.01
C TYR A 341 -8.91 0.03 -1.27
N PHE A 342 -9.63 0.34 -2.33
CA PHE A 342 -9.47 -0.19 -3.67
C PHE A 342 -9.27 0.96 -4.65
N GLU A 343 -8.22 0.86 -5.47
CA GLU A 343 -8.09 1.65 -6.68
C GLU A 343 -8.96 1.04 -7.77
N THR A 344 -9.76 1.88 -8.40
CA THR A 344 -10.59 1.58 -9.57
C THR A 344 -10.02 2.32 -10.79
N SER A 345 -10.40 1.97 -12.02
CA SER A 345 -10.04 2.76 -13.21
C SER A 345 -11.11 3.82 -13.47
N PRO A 346 -10.77 5.11 -13.66
CA PRO A 346 -9.48 5.68 -14.09
C PRO A 346 -8.59 6.24 -12.95
N GLY A 347 -8.59 5.62 -11.77
CA GLY A 347 -7.80 6.03 -10.60
C GLY A 347 -8.63 6.52 -9.42
N GLN A 348 -9.95 6.29 -9.42
CA GLN A 348 -10.78 6.61 -8.25
C GLN A 348 -10.50 5.62 -7.13
N VAL A 349 -10.60 6.09 -5.90
CA VAL A 349 -10.37 5.30 -4.71
C VAL A 349 -11.72 5.04 -4.06
N PHE A 350 -12.03 3.77 -3.89
CA PHE A 350 -13.23 3.29 -3.22
C PHE A 350 -12.83 2.61 -1.91
N CYS A 351 -13.59 2.77 -0.83
CA CYS A 351 -13.35 2.05 0.41
C CYS A 351 -14.60 1.36 0.95
N THR A 352 -14.40 0.26 1.66
CA THR A 352 -15.47 -0.48 2.33
C THR A 352 -14.94 -1.33 3.48
N ASP A 353 -15.72 -1.43 4.54
CA ASP A 353 -15.52 -2.32 5.68
C ASP A 353 -16.32 -3.64 5.55
N ASP A 354 -17.15 -3.77 4.50
CA ASP A 354 -17.97 -4.96 4.27
C ASP A 354 -17.09 -6.11 3.70
N PRO A 355 -16.91 -7.22 4.43
CA PRO A 355 -16.05 -8.33 4.01
C PRO A 355 -16.55 -9.05 2.75
N VAL A 356 -17.85 -9.03 2.48
CA VAL A 356 -18.43 -9.62 1.27
C VAL A 356 -18.10 -8.75 0.06
N VAL A 357 -18.27 -7.44 0.17
CA VAL A 357 -17.90 -6.49 -0.90
C VAL A 357 -16.40 -6.59 -1.19
N GLN A 358 -15.56 -6.64 -0.16
CA GLN A 358 -14.11 -6.81 -0.31
C GLN A 358 -13.75 -8.07 -1.11
N ARG A 359 -14.37 -9.23 -0.78
CA ARG A 359 -14.13 -10.49 -1.51
C ARG A 359 -14.58 -10.42 -2.96
N VAL A 360 -15.75 -9.84 -3.24
CA VAL A 360 -16.25 -9.67 -4.61
C VAL A 360 -15.28 -8.80 -5.42
N LEU A 361 -14.80 -7.68 -4.86
CA LEU A 361 -13.84 -6.81 -5.52
C LEU A 361 -12.49 -7.50 -5.78
N ASP A 362 -11.98 -8.28 -4.82
CA ASP A 362 -10.76 -9.07 -5.00
C ASP A 362 -10.90 -10.10 -6.13
N ALA A 363 -12.03 -10.80 -6.18
CA ALA A 363 -12.31 -11.80 -7.22
C ALA A 363 -12.37 -11.16 -8.61
N LEU A 364 -13.11 -10.06 -8.74
CA LEU A 364 -13.22 -9.30 -10.00
C LEU A 364 -11.87 -8.71 -10.43
N GLY A 365 -11.11 -8.14 -9.50
CA GLY A 365 -9.76 -7.61 -9.78
C GLY A 365 -8.77 -8.67 -10.25
N CYS A 366 -8.82 -9.88 -9.66
CA CYS A 366 -7.99 -11.01 -10.09
C CYS A 366 -8.40 -11.56 -11.46
N ALA A 367 -9.70 -11.53 -11.76
CA ALA A 367 -10.25 -12.02 -13.02
C ALA A 367 -10.10 -11.03 -14.17
N TRP A 368 -9.94 -9.72 -13.93
CA TRP A 368 -9.83 -8.74 -15.01
C TRP A 368 -8.73 -9.09 -16.04
N PRO A 369 -9.03 -9.00 -17.36
CA PRO A 369 -10.26 -8.47 -17.98
C PRO A 369 -11.42 -9.45 -18.20
N GLU A 370 -11.28 -10.70 -17.78
CA GLU A 370 -12.36 -11.69 -17.86
C GLU A 370 -13.52 -11.36 -16.92
N SER A 371 -14.70 -11.92 -17.24
CA SER A 371 -15.90 -11.84 -16.40
C SER A 371 -16.12 -13.12 -15.59
N LEU A 372 -16.69 -12.97 -14.39
CA LEU A 372 -17.11 -14.08 -13.52
C LEU A 372 -18.63 -14.13 -13.45
N ASP A 373 -19.24 -15.32 -13.56
CA ASP A 373 -20.67 -15.46 -13.25
C ASP A 373 -20.97 -15.23 -11.78
N ALA A 374 -22.15 -14.70 -11.50
CA ALA A 374 -22.58 -14.40 -10.14
C ALA A 374 -22.70 -15.64 -9.25
N ALA A 375 -23.05 -16.80 -9.82
CA ALA A 375 -23.08 -18.06 -9.09
C ALA A 375 -21.69 -18.46 -8.58
N GLY A 376 -20.66 -18.40 -9.43
CA GLY A 376 -19.27 -18.64 -9.04
C GLY A 376 -18.75 -17.61 -8.03
N LEU A 377 -19.20 -16.34 -8.11
CA LEU A 377 -18.92 -15.36 -7.07
C LEU A 377 -19.57 -15.72 -5.73
N ALA A 378 -20.81 -16.22 -5.74
CA ALA A 378 -21.51 -16.66 -4.53
C ALA A 378 -20.82 -17.88 -3.90
N ASP A 379 -20.36 -18.84 -4.69
CA ASP A 379 -19.56 -19.97 -4.22
C ASP A 379 -18.24 -19.49 -3.58
N PHE A 380 -17.59 -18.51 -4.20
CA PHE A 380 -16.37 -17.90 -3.65
C PHE A 380 -16.60 -17.12 -2.35
N VAL A 381 -17.76 -16.46 -2.22
CA VAL A 381 -18.19 -15.79 -0.98
C VAL A 381 -18.52 -16.83 0.09
N ALA A 382 -19.18 -17.94 -0.26
CA ALA A 382 -19.52 -19.02 0.67
C ALA A 382 -18.29 -19.68 1.30
N ALA A 383 -17.17 -19.74 0.57
CA ALA A 383 -15.89 -20.24 1.07
C ALA A 383 -15.15 -19.25 2.01
N GLY A 384 -15.68 -18.03 2.20
CA GLY A 384 -15.07 -16.94 2.97
C GLY A 384 -15.49 -16.85 4.45
N PRO A 385 -15.21 -15.72 5.13
CA PRO A 385 -15.72 -15.45 6.48
C PRO A 385 -17.26 -15.46 6.54
N SER A 386 -17.81 -15.50 7.75
CA SER A 386 -19.27 -15.53 7.97
C SER A 386 -19.98 -14.45 7.16
N VAL A 387 -20.92 -14.89 6.31
CA VAL A 387 -21.98 -14.04 5.80
C VAL A 387 -22.77 -13.53 7.03
N GLY A 388 -23.14 -12.24 7.06
CA GLY A 388 -23.82 -11.64 8.22
C GLY A 388 -25.04 -12.45 8.67
N GLU A 389 -25.37 -12.41 9.97
CA GLU A 389 -26.44 -13.25 10.57
C GLU A 389 -27.74 -13.22 9.74
N GLY A 390 -28.22 -14.40 9.37
CA GLY A 390 -29.49 -14.58 8.67
C GLY A 390 -29.48 -14.43 7.14
N LYS A 391 -28.33 -14.20 6.50
CA LYS A 391 -28.22 -14.15 5.02
C LYS A 391 -27.45 -15.35 4.46
N THR A 392 -27.90 -15.88 3.34
CA THR A 392 -27.14 -16.84 2.52
C THR A 392 -26.02 -16.15 1.74
N ALA A 393 -24.99 -16.88 1.34
CA ALA A 393 -23.92 -16.35 0.47
C ALA A 393 -24.46 -15.79 -0.85
N PHE A 394 -25.52 -16.41 -1.38
CA PHE A 394 -26.23 -15.93 -2.57
C PHE A 394 -26.84 -14.55 -2.34
N GLU A 395 -27.62 -14.35 -1.27
CA GLU A 395 -28.25 -13.06 -0.94
C GLU A 395 -27.22 -11.97 -0.61
N ALA A 396 -26.13 -12.34 0.08
CA ALA A 396 -25.07 -11.40 0.38
C ALA A 396 -24.28 -10.98 -0.86
N THR A 397 -24.03 -11.92 -1.78
CA THR A 397 -23.38 -11.63 -3.07
C THR A 397 -24.29 -10.73 -3.92
N GLN A 398 -25.58 -11.03 -4.00
CA GLN A 398 -26.56 -10.19 -4.69
C GLN A 398 -26.59 -8.77 -4.11
N ALA A 399 -26.60 -8.63 -2.79
CA ALA A 399 -26.57 -7.32 -2.12
C ALA A 399 -25.27 -6.56 -2.41
N ALA A 400 -24.12 -7.24 -2.42
CA ALA A 400 -22.83 -6.66 -2.78
C ALA A 400 -22.80 -6.19 -4.24
N LEU A 401 -23.30 -7.01 -5.17
CA LEU A 401 -23.40 -6.66 -6.59
C LEU A 401 -24.33 -5.47 -6.81
N LEU A 402 -25.51 -5.46 -6.16
CA LEU A 402 -26.43 -4.33 -6.19
C LEU A 402 -25.77 -3.04 -5.67
N TYR A 403 -25.03 -3.15 -4.58
CA TYR A 403 -24.28 -2.03 -4.02
C TYR A 403 -23.24 -1.48 -5.01
N LEU A 404 -22.50 -2.36 -5.71
CA LEU A 404 -21.53 -1.97 -6.73
C LEU A 404 -22.18 -1.35 -7.98
N VAL A 405 -23.32 -1.89 -8.41
CA VAL A 405 -24.14 -1.33 -9.52
C VAL A 405 -24.62 0.08 -9.18
N ARG A 406 -25.15 0.30 -7.97
CA ARG A 406 -25.59 1.63 -7.51
C ARG A 406 -24.50 2.69 -7.58
N ARG A 407 -23.22 2.27 -7.51
CA ARG A 407 -22.06 3.15 -7.60
C ARG A 407 -21.42 3.20 -8.99
N GLY A 408 -21.90 2.44 -9.96
CA GLY A 408 -21.35 2.40 -11.32
C GLY A 408 -19.92 1.83 -11.41
N LEU A 409 -19.50 1.01 -10.43
CA LEU A 409 -18.11 0.55 -10.31
C LEU A 409 -17.78 -0.70 -11.14
N VAL A 410 -18.79 -1.41 -11.63
CA VAL A 410 -18.64 -2.72 -12.27
C VAL A 410 -19.07 -2.70 -13.74
N ARG A 411 -18.59 -3.69 -14.49
CA ARG A 411 -19.04 -4.04 -15.84
C ARG A 411 -19.79 -5.36 -15.75
N TYR A 412 -20.79 -5.54 -16.60
CA TYR A 412 -21.59 -6.75 -16.60
C TYR A 412 -22.09 -7.12 -18.00
N SER A 413 -22.31 -8.40 -18.22
CA SER A 413 -22.81 -8.98 -19.47
C SER A 413 -23.74 -10.16 -19.19
N VAL A 414 -24.63 -10.49 -20.12
CA VAL A 414 -25.44 -11.72 -20.05
C VAL A 414 -24.59 -12.91 -20.49
N ASP A 415 -23.98 -12.79 -21.67
CA ASP A 415 -23.20 -13.85 -22.27
C ASP A 415 -21.72 -13.78 -21.87
N ARG A 416 -20.99 -14.86 -22.17
CA ARG A 416 -19.54 -14.87 -22.12
C ARG A 416 -18.99 -13.82 -23.08
N THR A 417 -18.10 -12.98 -22.57
CA THR A 417 -17.39 -11.99 -23.37
C THR A 417 -16.26 -12.67 -24.18
N PRO A 418 -15.73 -12.03 -25.23
CA PRO A 418 -14.58 -12.57 -25.95
C PRO A 418 -13.37 -12.86 -25.05
N TYR A 419 -13.17 -12.11 -23.96
CA TYR A 419 -12.13 -12.41 -22.96
C TYR A 419 -12.32 -13.78 -22.29
N ASP A 420 -13.57 -14.20 -22.09
CA ASP A 420 -13.90 -15.48 -21.44
C ASP A 420 -13.71 -16.69 -22.37
N THR A 421 -13.52 -16.45 -23.67
CA THR A 421 -13.37 -17.50 -24.69
C THR A 421 -11.91 -17.81 -25.02
N ILE A 422 -10.96 -17.03 -24.48
CA ILE A 422 -9.54 -17.24 -24.68
C ILE A 422 -9.12 -18.59 -24.08
N GLY A 423 -8.51 -19.44 -24.90
CA GLY A 423 -8.04 -20.75 -24.46
C GLY A 423 -7.04 -20.65 -23.31
N ALA A 424 -7.07 -21.61 -22.39
CA ALA A 424 -6.23 -21.57 -21.18
C ALA A 424 -4.71 -21.43 -21.47
N ASP A 425 -4.26 -22.01 -22.58
CA ASP A 425 -2.86 -22.00 -23.01
C ASP A 425 -2.48 -20.83 -23.94
N ALA A 426 -3.41 -19.90 -24.21
CA ALA A 426 -3.17 -18.77 -25.11
C ALA A 426 -2.50 -17.57 -24.43
N LEU A 427 -1.61 -16.89 -25.15
CA LEU A 427 -1.07 -15.58 -24.81
C LEU A 427 -0.99 -14.77 -26.11
N ALA A 428 -1.85 -13.77 -26.22
CA ALA A 428 -2.01 -12.92 -27.38
C ALA A 428 -2.29 -11.47 -26.95
N VAL A 429 -2.48 -10.59 -27.93
CA VAL A 429 -2.84 -9.19 -27.71
C VAL A 429 -4.10 -8.87 -28.51
N VAL A 430 -4.83 -7.83 -28.10
CA VAL A 430 -5.98 -7.33 -28.87
C VAL A 430 -5.49 -6.90 -30.25
N ALA A 431 -6.01 -7.53 -31.31
CA ALA A 431 -5.47 -7.41 -32.67
C ALA A 431 -5.44 -5.96 -33.17
N GLN A 432 -6.44 -5.16 -32.81
CA GLN A 432 -6.59 -3.76 -33.22
C GLN A 432 -5.62 -2.80 -32.52
N ALA A 433 -4.97 -3.23 -31.43
CA ALA A 433 -4.08 -2.36 -30.65
C ALA A 433 -2.79 -2.02 -31.39
N LEU A 434 -2.18 -2.99 -32.09
CA LEU A 434 -0.92 -2.77 -32.81
C LEU A 434 -1.08 -1.80 -33.99
N PRO A 435 -2.07 -1.95 -34.90
CA PRO A 435 -2.29 -0.98 -35.97
C PRO A 435 -2.65 0.42 -35.45
N ALA A 436 -3.47 0.51 -34.38
CA ALA A 436 -3.83 1.80 -33.77
C ALA A 436 -2.61 2.54 -33.20
N LEU A 437 -1.71 1.83 -32.52
CA LEU A 437 -0.47 2.42 -32.00
C LEU A 437 0.46 2.85 -33.15
N ALA A 438 0.59 2.02 -34.20
CA ALA A 438 1.40 2.35 -35.37
C ALA A 438 0.87 3.57 -36.14
N ASP A 439 -0.45 3.75 -36.21
CA ASP A 439 -1.08 4.94 -36.77
C ASP A 439 -0.75 6.21 -35.97
N ARG A 440 -0.91 6.15 -34.64
CA ARG A 440 -0.61 7.26 -33.73
C ARG A 440 0.86 7.68 -33.78
N GLU A 441 1.80 6.73 -33.90
CA GLU A 441 3.23 7.03 -34.08
C GLU A 441 3.52 7.82 -35.37
N ARG A 442 2.68 7.67 -36.40
CA ARG A 442 2.76 8.44 -37.66
C ARG A 442 1.98 9.75 -37.61
N GLY A 443 1.43 10.13 -36.45
CA GLY A 443 0.62 11.33 -36.27
C GLY A 443 -0.86 11.16 -36.62
N GLY A 444 -1.31 9.92 -36.84
CA GLY A 444 -2.72 9.59 -37.07
C GLY A 444 -3.58 9.65 -35.80
N GLN A 445 -4.89 9.50 -35.97
CA GLN A 445 -5.90 9.66 -34.92
C GLN A 445 -6.70 8.38 -34.64
N ALA A 446 -6.21 7.21 -35.07
CA ALA A 446 -6.90 5.96 -34.81
C ALA A 446 -7.18 5.78 -33.30
N PRO A 447 -8.41 5.40 -32.92
CA PRO A 447 -8.77 5.20 -31.53
C PRO A 447 -8.15 3.90 -30.99
N LEU A 448 -7.70 3.94 -29.73
CA LEU A 448 -7.21 2.78 -28.99
C LEU A 448 -8.24 2.42 -27.92
N PHE A 449 -8.64 1.15 -27.89
CA PHE A 449 -9.76 0.68 -27.08
C PHE A 449 -9.60 -0.80 -26.70
N ASN A 450 -10.45 -1.26 -25.78
CA ASN A 450 -10.55 -2.65 -25.38
C ASN A 450 -11.91 -3.28 -25.79
N TRP A 451 -12.07 -4.59 -25.66
CA TRP A 451 -13.33 -5.29 -25.95
C TRP A 451 -14.44 -5.14 -24.89
N TRP A 452 -14.17 -4.42 -23.80
CA TRP A 452 -15.22 -3.94 -22.88
C TRP A 452 -15.82 -2.61 -23.36
N HIS A 453 -15.51 -2.17 -24.60
CA HIS A 453 -16.02 -0.93 -25.19
C HIS A 453 -15.56 0.32 -24.43
N GLU A 454 -14.31 0.30 -23.94
CA GLU A 454 -13.70 1.41 -23.22
C GLU A 454 -12.47 1.95 -23.95
N PRO A 455 -12.23 3.28 -23.91
CA PRO A 455 -11.01 3.85 -24.46
C PRO A 455 -9.79 3.49 -23.60
N VAL A 456 -8.65 3.31 -24.25
CA VAL A 456 -7.35 3.14 -23.59
C VAL A 456 -6.58 4.45 -23.71
N THR A 457 -6.35 5.08 -22.55
CA THR A 457 -5.67 6.38 -22.44
C THR A 457 -4.23 6.26 -21.93
N GLU A 458 -3.83 5.07 -21.49
CA GLU A 458 -2.45 4.83 -21.05
C GLU A 458 -1.45 4.92 -22.22
N THR A 459 -0.25 5.44 -21.93
CA THR A 459 0.88 5.39 -22.86
C THR A 459 1.44 3.97 -22.90
N ILE A 460 1.18 3.26 -24.00
CA ILE A 460 1.61 1.87 -24.21
C ILE A 460 2.81 1.84 -25.16
N ASP A 461 3.84 1.09 -24.80
CA ASP A 461 4.96 0.78 -25.72
C ASP A 461 4.50 -0.26 -26.74
N ARG A 462 4.40 0.15 -28.01
CA ARG A 462 3.99 -0.73 -29.13
C ARG A 462 4.91 -1.94 -29.26
N HIS A 463 6.22 -1.77 -29.08
CA HIS A 463 7.18 -2.84 -29.32
C HIS A 463 7.09 -3.93 -28.24
N VAL A 464 6.82 -3.56 -26.98
CA VAL A 464 6.51 -4.54 -25.93
C VAL A 464 5.28 -5.38 -26.32
N LEU A 465 4.25 -4.74 -26.88
CA LEU A 465 3.05 -5.41 -27.35
C LEU A 465 3.34 -6.34 -28.54
N GLU A 466 4.21 -5.94 -29.47
CA GLU A 466 4.66 -6.75 -30.62
C GLU A 466 5.40 -8.01 -30.17
N LEU A 467 6.33 -7.86 -29.23
CA LEU A 467 7.08 -8.98 -28.68
C LEU A 467 6.16 -9.98 -27.96
N LEU A 468 5.16 -9.49 -27.21
CA LEU A 468 4.12 -10.34 -26.62
C LEU A 468 3.30 -11.07 -27.68
N ALA A 469 2.88 -10.37 -28.74
CA ALA A 469 2.12 -10.97 -29.85
C ALA A 469 2.90 -12.06 -30.59
N GLN A 470 4.23 -11.92 -30.66
CA GLN A 470 5.15 -12.90 -31.24
C GLN A 470 5.48 -14.06 -30.28
N GLY A 471 4.95 -14.06 -29.06
CA GLY A 471 5.19 -15.11 -28.06
C GLY A 471 6.61 -15.09 -27.47
N GLN A 472 7.29 -13.94 -27.50
CA GLN A 472 8.63 -13.79 -26.95
C GLN A 472 8.65 -14.00 -25.43
N SER A 473 9.78 -14.48 -24.91
CA SER A 473 9.95 -14.71 -23.47
C SER A 473 10.04 -13.42 -22.67
N LEU A 474 9.75 -13.47 -21.37
CA LEU A 474 9.94 -12.34 -20.46
C LEU A 474 11.39 -11.81 -20.46
N ALA A 475 12.37 -12.69 -20.71
CA ALA A 475 13.78 -12.32 -20.83
C ALA A 475 14.05 -11.46 -22.08
N ALA A 476 13.40 -11.78 -23.21
CA ALA A 476 13.54 -11.01 -24.45
C ALA A 476 12.91 -9.61 -24.34
N LEU A 477 11.75 -9.51 -23.70
CA LEU A 477 11.10 -8.22 -23.44
C LEU A 477 11.97 -7.31 -22.56
N ASP A 478 12.60 -7.88 -21.53
CA ASP A 478 13.47 -7.12 -20.64
C ASP A 478 14.76 -6.66 -21.34
N ALA A 479 15.35 -7.54 -22.16
CA ALA A 479 16.54 -7.20 -22.95
C ALA A 479 16.27 -6.02 -23.90
N TYR A 480 15.07 -5.94 -24.49
CA TYR A 480 14.64 -4.80 -25.28
C TYR A 480 14.59 -3.50 -24.43
N LEU A 481 13.92 -3.51 -23.28
CA LEU A 481 13.78 -2.33 -22.43
C LEU A 481 15.12 -1.83 -21.86
N GLU A 482 16.03 -2.73 -21.50
CA GLU A 482 17.37 -2.34 -21.04
C GLU A 482 18.23 -1.77 -22.19
N LYS A 483 18.08 -2.29 -23.42
CA LYS A 483 18.72 -1.72 -24.61
C LYS A 483 18.24 -0.29 -24.87
N GLU A 484 16.92 -0.07 -24.89
CA GLU A 484 16.32 1.27 -25.06
C GLU A 484 16.80 2.26 -24.00
N LYS A 485 16.87 1.82 -22.74
CA LYS A 485 17.36 2.63 -21.62
C LYS A 485 18.84 3.01 -21.77
N ALA A 486 19.67 2.10 -22.28
CA ALA A 486 21.09 2.35 -22.53
C ALA A 486 21.30 3.34 -23.70
N GLU A 487 20.57 3.15 -24.80
CA GLU A 487 20.62 4.03 -25.97
C GLU A 487 20.09 5.43 -25.64
N SER A 488 19.05 5.53 -24.80
CA SER A 488 18.51 6.81 -24.34
C SER A 488 19.51 7.65 -23.51
N LYS A 489 20.42 7.02 -22.76
CA LYS A 489 21.48 7.70 -22.01
C LYS A 489 22.66 8.16 -22.88
N SER A 490 22.81 7.63 -24.09
CA SER A 490 23.95 7.89 -24.98
C SER A 490 23.78 9.10 -25.90
N SER A 491 22.57 9.63 -26.04
CA SER A 491 22.29 10.84 -26.83
C SER A 491 22.60 12.11 -26.02
N GLY A 492 23.55 12.92 -26.48
CA GLY A 492 23.90 14.21 -25.88
C GLY A 492 22.78 15.28 -25.93
N PRO A 493 23.02 16.50 -25.41
CA PRO A 493 21.98 17.50 -25.13
C PRO A 493 21.28 18.12 -26.35
N LEU A 494 21.73 17.81 -27.57
CA LEU A 494 21.26 18.44 -28.80
C LEU A 494 21.08 17.36 -29.89
N GLY A 495 19.90 16.76 -29.90
CA GLY A 495 19.46 15.84 -30.94
C GLY A 495 17.97 15.59 -30.77
N GLU A 496 17.16 16.13 -31.67
CA GLU A 496 15.70 15.93 -31.72
C GLU A 496 15.40 14.42 -31.68
N LYS A 497 14.75 13.98 -30.60
CA LYS A 497 14.30 12.59 -30.41
C LYS A 497 12.81 12.46 -30.76
N PRO A 498 12.37 11.29 -31.25
CA PRO A 498 10.95 11.00 -31.43
C PRO A 498 10.18 11.05 -30.10
N ALA A 499 8.99 11.63 -30.12
CA ALA A 499 8.19 11.99 -28.95
C ALA A 499 7.49 10.81 -28.22
N THR A 500 7.79 9.54 -28.52
CA THR A 500 6.89 8.41 -28.19
C THR A 500 7.44 7.32 -27.26
N ALA A 501 8.71 7.35 -26.83
CA ALA A 501 9.23 6.30 -25.94
C ALA A 501 8.94 6.61 -24.44
N PRO A 502 8.20 5.76 -23.69
CA PRO A 502 7.95 5.96 -22.27
C PRO A 502 9.25 5.85 -21.46
N GLN A 503 9.75 6.99 -20.97
CA GLN A 503 11.01 7.07 -20.23
C GLN A 503 10.93 6.29 -18.90
N GLY A 504 11.87 5.35 -18.69
CA GLY A 504 12.21 4.82 -17.36
C GLY A 504 11.22 3.84 -16.73
N VAL A 505 10.21 3.34 -17.46
CA VAL A 505 9.20 2.41 -16.94
C VAL A 505 9.75 0.97 -16.90
N SER A 506 9.64 0.28 -15.76
CA SER A 506 10.09 -1.13 -15.62
C SER A 506 9.21 -2.10 -16.42
N LEU A 507 9.75 -3.27 -16.82
CA LEU A 507 8.97 -4.34 -17.46
C LEU A 507 7.73 -4.72 -16.66
N THR A 508 7.86 -4.88 -15.35
CA THR A 508 6.73 -5.17 -14.46
C THR A 508 5.63 -4.11 -14.59
N GLN A 509 5.99 -2.84 -14.64
CA GLN A 509 5.02 -1.75 -14.76
C GLN A 509 4.35 -1.73 -16.13
N GLN A 510 5.10 -1.98 -17.21
CA GLN A 510 4.53 -2.15 -18.56
C GLN A 510 3.50 -3.29 -18.61
N LEU A 511 3.84 -4.47 -18.08
CA LEU A 511 2.92 -5.62 -18.05
C LEU A 511 1.67 -5.35 -17.19
N ARG A 512 1.83 -4.62 -16.08
CA ARG A 512 0.69 -4.19 -15.25
C ARG A 512 -0.24 -3.24 -16.03
N MET A 513 0.32 -2.26 -16.73
CA MET A 513 -0.46 -1.31 -17.55
C MET A 513 -1.20 -2.04 -18.66
N LEU A 514 -0.51 -2.89 -19.41
CA LEU A 514 -1.08 -3.69 -20.49
C LEU A 514 -2.26 -4.57 -20.03
N ARG A 515 -2.12 -5.22 -18.88
CA ARG A 515 -3.21 -5.99 -18.28
C ARG A 515 -4.36 -5.09 -17.83
N ARG A 516 -4.07 -3.96 -17.17
CA ARG A 516 -5.09 -3.00 -16.71
C ARG A 516 -5.91 -2.45 -17.86
N SER A 517 -5.26 -2.12 -18.98
CA SER A 517 -5.90 -1.63 -20.21
C SER A 517 -6.64 -2.72 -20.99
N ALA A 518 -6.59 -3.99 -20.53
CA ALA A 518 -7.19 -5.14 -21.19
C ALA A 518 -6.70 -5.36 -22.64
N LEU A 519 -5.43 -5.03 -22.91
CA LEU A 519 -4.82 -5.22 -24.23
C LEU A 519 -4.12 -6.58 -24.38
N VAL A 520 -3.98 -7.33 -23.30
CA VAL A 520 -3.36 -8.66 -23.27
C VAL A 520 -4.44 -9.71 -23.07
N LEU A 521 -4.46 -10.68 -23.98
CA LEU A 521 -5.34 -11.84 -23.98
C LEU A 521 -4.54 -13.04 -23.49
N ALA A 522 -4.58 -13.30 -22.20
CA ALA A 522 -3.78 -14.38 -21.61
C ALA A 522 -4.68 -15.33 -20.84
N GLY A 523 -4.71 -16.60 -21.25
CA GLY A 523 -5.35 -17.66 -20.47
C GLY A 523 -4.66 -17.83 -19.10
N PRO A 524 -5.38 -18.28 -18.06
CA PRO A 524 -4.89 -18.33 -16.68
C PRO A 524 -3.58 -19.13 -16.55
N THR A 525 -3.49 -20.31 -17.18
CA THR A 525 -2.34 -21.21 -17.06
C THR A 525 -1.16 -20.69 -17.84
N ARG A 526 -1.36 -20.23 -19.08
CA ARG A 526 -0.28 -19.66 -19.88
C ARG A 526 0.30 -18.40 -19.28
N TRP A 527 -0.54 -17.51 -18.75
CA TRP A 527 -0.07 -16.29 -18.10
C TRP A 527 0.79 -16.59 -16.88
N ARG A 528 0.31 -17.50 -16.02
CA ARG A 528 1.06 -17.99 -14.87
C ARG A 528 2.39 -18.61 -15.30
N ASP A 529 2.40 -19.49 -16.29
CA ASP A 529 3.62 -20.15 -16.77
C ASP A 529 4.62 -19.16 -17.39
N PHE A 530 4.14 -18.20 -18.19
CA PHE A 530 4.96 -17.13 -18.75
C PHE A 530 5.68 -16.31 -17.67
N LEU A 531 4.97 -15.96 -16.59
CA LEU A 531 5.53 -15.25 -15.45
C LEU A 531 6.48 -16.12 -14.63
N ALA A 532 6.12 -17.39 -14.42
CA ALA A 532 6.95 -18.36 -13.70
C ALA A 532 8.30 -18.57 -14.39
N ASP A 533 8.29 -18.80 -15.71
CA ASP A 533 9.50 -19.02 -16.49
C ASP A 533 10.42 -17.78 -16.44
N GLY A 534 9.85 -16.58 -16.39
CA GLY A 534 10.60 -15.33 -16.19
C GLY A 534 11.17 -15.13 -14.78
N LEU A 535 10.41 -15.50 -13.75
CA LEU A 535 10.89 -15.53 -12.36
C LEU A 535 12.03 -16.54 -12.20
N GLU A 536 11.93 -17.71 -12.83
CA GLU A 536 12.97 -18.74 -12.82
C GLU A 536 14.24 -18.29 -13.54
N ALA A 537 14.12 -17.73 -14.74
CA ALA A 537 15.25 -17.20 -15.49
C ALA A 537 15.99 -16.08 -14.75
N SER A 538 15.28 -15.29 -13.92
CA SER A 538 15.85 -14.21 -13.13
C SER A 538 16.17 -14.58 -11.68
N LYS A 539 16.01 -15.85 -11.28
CA LYS A 539 16.17 -16.30 -9.88
C LYS A 539 15.35 -15.44 -8.89
N GLY A 540 14.18 -14.99 -9.28
CA GLY A 540 13.29 -14.18 -8.45
C GLY A 540 13.77 -12.74 -8.19
N GLU A 541 14.80 -12.25 -8.89
CA GLU A 541 15.29 -10.86 -8.76
C GLU A 541 14.39 -9.85 -9.47
N ARG A 542 13.62 -10.28 -10.46
CA ARG A 542 12.64 -9.42 -11.14
C ARG A 542 11.32 -9.43 -10.37
N HIS A 543 10.81 -8.24 -10.05
CA HIS A 543 9.62 -7.98 -9.25
C HIS A 543 8.32 -8.30 -10.02
N SER A 544 8.18 -9.52 -10.54
CA SER A 544 6.96 -10.00 -11.20
C SER A 544 6.11 -10.91 -10.30
N TRP A 545 6.50 -11.03 -9.02
CA TRP A 545 5.80 -11.85 -8.01
C TRP A 545 4.34 -11.45 -7.85
N MET A 546 4.01 -10.15 -7.73
CA MET A 546 2.60 -9.73 -7.68
C MET A 546 1.78 -10.21 -8.88
N LEU A 547 2.31 -10.07 -10.11
CA LEU A 547 1.61 -10.52 -11.32
C LEU A 547 1.43 -12.04 -11.32
N TYR A 548 2.43 -12.77 -10.82
CA TYR A 548 2.40 -14.24 -10.71
C TYR A 548 1.37 -14.68 -9.67
N VAL A 549 1.36 -14.07 -8.48
CA VAL A 549 0.37 -14.31 -7.43
C VAL A 549 -1.05 -14.04 -7.95
N GLN A 550 -1.26 -12.93 -8.68
CA GLN A 550 -2.55 -12.66 -9.35
C GLN A 550 -2.93 -13.72 -10.39
N ALA A 551 -1.96 -14.23 -11.16
CA ALA A 551 -2.19 -15.31 -12.11
C ALA A 551 -2.58 -16.62 -11.41
N LEU A 552 -1.98 -16.92 -10.27
CA LEU A 552 -2.35 -18.07 -9.42
C LEU A 552 -3.77 -17.91 -8.86
N SER A 553 -4.13 -16.73 -8.34
CA SER A 553 -5.50 -16.43 -7.89
C SER A 553 -6.51 -16.69 -9.00
N ARG A 554 -6.20 -16.28 -10.24
CA ARG A 554 -7.07 -16.54 -11.38
C ARG A 554 -7.20 -18.03 -11.69
N CYS A 555 -6.12 -18.80 -11.61
CA CYS A 555 -6.18 -20.27 -11.77
C CYS A 555 -7.09 -20.91 -10.72
N LEU A 556 -7.02 -20.45 -9.46
CA LEU A 556 -7.87 -20.91 -8.36
C LEU A 556 -9.35 -20.60 -8.61
N LEU A 557 -9.67 -19.35 -9.01
CA LEU A 557 -11.04 -18.92 -9.30
C LEU A 557 -11.69 -19.73 -10.43
N GLN A 558 -10.90 -20.13 -11.44
CA GLN A 558 -11.40 -20.90 -12.58
C GLN A 558 -11.40 -22.41 -12.36
N GLN A 559 -11.02 -22.88 -11.17
CA GLN A 559 -10.87 -24.31 -10.81
C GLN A 559 -10.06 -25.13 -11.83
N VAL A 560 -9.19 -24.49 -12.62
CA VAL A 560 -8.39 -25.18 -13.64
C VAL A 560 -7.39 -26.07 -12.88
N PRO A 561 -7.52 -27.41 -12.92
CA PRO A 561 -6.58 -28.26 -12.22
C PRO A 561 -5.21 -28.05 -12.84
N LEU A 562 -4.24 -27.62 -12.05
CA LEU A 562 -2.85 -27.63 -12.49
C LEU A 562 -2.50 -29.09 -12.76
N LYS A 563 -2.13 -29.41 -14.00
CA LYS A 563 -1.96 -30.78 -14.52
C LYS A 563 -1.41 -31.72 -13.44
N GLY A 564 -2.30 -32.58 -12.90
CA GLY A 564 -2.07 -33.39 -11.72
C GLY A 564 -0.89 -34.37 -11.82
N LEU A 565 -0.44 -34.79 -10.65
CA LEU A 565 0.78 -35.54 -10.37
C LEU A 565 0.89 -36.90 -11.09
N ARG A 566 1.34 -36.91 -12.35
CA ARG A 566 1.96 -38.11 -12.94
C ARG A 566 3.38 -38.27 -12.38
N GLY A 567 3.66 -39.40 -11.73
CA GLY A 567 5.03 -39.79 -11.35
C GLY A 567 5.43 -39.60 -9.87
N VAL A 568 4.48 -39.35 -8.95
CA VAL A 568 4.74 -39.33 -7.50
C VAL A 568 4.02 -40.51 -6.83
N THR A 569 4.74 -41.36 -6.09
CA THR A 569 4.12 -42.46 -5.35
C THR A 569 3.51 -41.98 -4.03
N PRO A 570 2.46 -42.65 -3.50
CA PRO A 570 1.89 -42.30 -2.18
C PRO A 570 2.91 -42.36 -1.04
N ALA A 571 3.91 -43.24 -1.13
CA ALA A 571 4.99 -43.33 -0.14
C ALA A 571 5.88 -42.08 -0.17
N GLN A 572 6.30 -41.63 -1.37
CA GLN A 572 7.08 -40.41 -1.54
C GLN A 572 6.31 -39.16 -1.08
N HIS A 573 5.00 -39.10 -1.35
CA HIS A 573 4.18 -37.97 -0.88
C HIS A 573 4.05 -37.96 0.65
N ARG A 574 3.84 -39.11 1.29
CA ARG A 574 3.84 -39.21 2.77
C ARG A 574 5.18 -38.78 3.38
N GLU A 575 6.30 -39.27 2.84
CA GLU A 575 7.65 -38.85 3.29
C GLU A 575 7.83 -37.33 3.15
N ALA A 576 7.41 -36.73 2.03
CA ALA A 576 7.48 -35.28 1.85
C ALA A 576 6.67 -34.49 2.88
N VAL A 577 5.44 -34.95 3.17
CA VAL A 577 4.56 -34.32 4.17
C VAL A 577 5.16 -34.41 5.58
N GLU A 578 5.77 -35.54 5.94
CA GLU A 578 6.46 -35.71 7.22
C GLU A 578 7.65 -34.75 7.35
N LEU A 579 8.49 -34.68 6.31
CA LEU A 579 9.64 -33.76 6.26
C LEU A 579 9.20 -32.29 6.31
N ARG A 580 8.13 -31.93 5.59
CA ARG A 580 7.52 -30.59 5.67
C ARG A 580 7.09 -30.29 7.10
N ASN A 581 6.34 -31.18 7.74
CA ASN A 581 5.88 -30.95 9.11
C ASN A 581 7.05 -30.81 10.11
N LEU A 582 8.17 -31.50 9.87
CA LEU A 582 9.39 -31.35 10.67
C LEU A 582 10.05 -29.98 10.44
N ALA A 583 10.12 -29.52 9.18
CA ALA A 583 10.63 -28.21 8.82
C ALA A 583 9.83 -27.07 9.47
N TYR A 584 8.49 -27.14 9.42
CA TYR A 584 7.60 -26.14 10.04
C TYR A 584 7.71 -26.09 11.56
N LYS A 585 8.18 -27.16 12.21
CA LYS A 585 8.43 -27.20 13.65
C LYS A 585 9.83 -26.70 14.04
N GLY A 586 10.60 -26.16 13.09
CA GLY A 586 11.96 -25.68 13.33
C GLY A 586 12.98 -26.77 13.65
N LYS A 587 12.64 -28.06 13.45
CA LYS A 587 13.54 -29.20 13.70
C LYS A 587 14.37 -29.52 12.45
N VAL A 588 15.04 -28.51 11.92
CA VAL A 588 15.77 -28.62 10.66
C VAL A 588 17.21 -29.04 10.93
N SER A 589 17.59 -30.22 10.43
CA SER A 589 18.97 -30.69 10.43
C SER A 589 19.53 -30.72 9.01
N ALA A 590 20.86 -30.73 8.86
CA ALA A 590 21.51 -30.96 7.56
C ALA A 590 21.07 -32.29 6.91
N GLU A 591 20.72 -33.29 7.74
CA GLU A 591 20.17 -34.57 7.29
C GLU A 591 18.76 -34.42 6.72
N THR A 592 17.89 -33.66 7.39
CA THR A 592 16.53 -33.36 6.93
C THR A 592 16.55 -32.72 5.55
N GLU A 593 17.40 -31.71 5.35
CA GLU A 593 17.55 -31.07 4.04
C GLU A 593 18.06 -32.03 2.97
N ALA A 594 19.06 -32.87 3.30
CA ALA A 594 19.57 -33.87 2.37
C ALA A 594 18.49 -34.85 1.92
N GLN A 595 17.60 -35.27 2.84
CA GLN A 595 16.45 -36.11 2.54
C GLN A 595 15.44 -35.39 1.63
N VAL A 596 15.10 -34.13 1.91
CA VAL A 596 14.21 -33.32 1.05
C VAL A 596 14.80 -33.18 -0.36
N ARG A 597 16.07 -32.80 -0.50
CA ARG A 597 16.74 -32.62 -1.80
C ARG A 597 16.81 -33.93 -2.59
N ARG A 598 17.06 -35.06 -1.92
CA ARG A 598 17.00 -36.40 -2.52
C ARG A 598 15.60 -36.70 -3.06
N LEU A 599 14.57 -36.40 -2.28
CA LEU A 599 13.18 -36.66 -2.65
C LEU A 599 12.76 -35.81 -3.86
N ILE A 600 13.14 -34.52 -3.89
CA ILE A 600 12.92 -33.64 -5.05
C ILE A 600 13.57 -34.21 -6.31
N LYS A 601 14.79 -34.75 -6.21
CA LYS A 601 15.48 -35.38 -7.36
C LYS A 601 14.75 -36.62 -7.87
N GLN A 602 14.14 -37.42 -6.99
CA GLN A 602 13.42 -38.64 -7.34
C GLN A 602 11.98 -38.38 -7.80
N ALA A 603 11.35 -37.37 -7.25
CA ALA A 603 9.95 -37.01 -7.46
C ALA A 603 9.80 -35.48 -7.60
N PRO A 604 10.29 -34.87 -8.70
CA PRO A 604 10.35 -33.41 -8.87
C PRO A 604 8.97 -32.75 -8.94
N ARG A 605 7.91 -33.54 -9.14
CA ARG A 605 6.52 -33.07 -9.11
C ARG A 605 5.91 -33.10 -7.71
N ASN A 606 6.64 -33.53 -6.67
CA ASN A 606 6.14 -33.53 -5.30
C ASN A 606 6.19 -32.12 -4.70
N ASP A 607 5.05 -31.45 -4.69
CA ASP A 607 4.81 -30.12 -4.15
C ASP A 607 5.21 -30.00 -2.66
N ALA A 608 4.85 -30.98 -1.84
CA ALA A 608 5.17 -30.99 -0.42
C ALA A 608 6.69 -31.05 -0.14
N ALA A 609 7.48 -31.64 -1.04
CA ALA A 609 8.93 -31.67 -0.91
C ALA A 609 9.54 -30.29 -1.20
N TRP A 610 9.03 -29.57 -2.21
CA TRP A 610 9.41 -28.19 -2.48
C TRP A 610 9.00 -27.24 -1.35
N ASP A 611 7.81 -27.43 -0.76
CA ASP A 611 7.41 -26.70 0.45
C ASP A 611 8.40 -26.87 1.58
N ALA A 612 8.76 -28.14 1.88
CA ALA A 612 9.71 -28.44 2.94
C ALA A 612 11.06 -27.75 2.68
N LEU A 613 11.55 -27.80 1.43
CA LEU A 613 12.80 -27.14 1.05
C LEU A 613 12.71 -25.63 1.28
N SER A 614 11.62 -24.99 0.86
CA SER A 614 11.46 -23.53 0.99
C SER A 614 11.55 -23.06 2.44
N CYS A 615 10.91 -23.77 3.37
CA CYS A 615 10.99 -23.47 4.79
C CYS A 615 12.42 -23.61 5.33
N ILE A 616 13.10 -24.72 4.98
CA ILE A 616 14.46 -25.04 5.42
C ILE A 616 15.48 -23.97 4.97
N VAL A 617 15.45 -23.60 3.69
CA VAL A 617 16.43 -22.64 3.14
C VAL A 617 16.11 -21.21 3.56
N ARG A 618 14.83 -20.85 3.75
CA ARG A 618 14.43 -19.58 4.37
C ARG A 618 15.00 -19.43 5.78
N ASP A 619 14.90 -20.47 6.61
CA ASP A 619 15.39 -20.44 8.00
C ASP A 619 16.91 -20.28 8.07
N LYS A 620 17.63 -20.65 6.99
CA LYS A 620 19.07 -20.36 6.81
C LYS A 620 19.37 -18.95 6.32
N GLY A 621 18.34 -18.17 5.96
CA GLY A 621 18.47 -16.86 5.33
C GLY A 621 18.68 -16.90 3.80
N GLU A 622 18.59 -18.08 3.17
CA GLU A 622 18.76 -18.27 1.73
C GLU A 622 17.45 -17.92 0.99
N ASN A 623 17.02 -16.66 1.11
CA ASN A 623 15.71 -16.18 0.65
C ASN A 623 15.47 -16.39 -0.85
N THR A 624 16.51 -16.28 -1.68
CA THR A 624 16.39 -16.53 -3.13
C THR A 624 16.03 -17.98 -3.42
N GLU A 625 16.67 -18.93 -2.75
CA GLU A 625 16.35 -20.35 -2.94
C GLU A 625 14.95 -20.68 -2.38
N SER A 626 14.56 -20.05 -1.27
CA SER A 626 13.21 -20.17 -0.71
C SER A 626 12.15 -19.74 -1.72
N LEU A 627 12.32 -18.56 -2.33
CA LEU A 627 11.42 -18.06 -3.37
C LEU A 627 11.31 -19.04 -4.54
N MET A 628 12.42 -19.61 -5.00
CA MET A 628 12.42 -20.57 -6.10
C MET A 628 11.70 -21.87 -5.72
N ALA A 629 11.94 -22.39 -4.52
CA ALA A 629 11.23 -23.57 -4.03
C ALA A 629 9.71 -23.31 -3.90
N LEU A 630 9.31 -22.14 -3.41
CA LEU A 630 7.90 -21.72 -3.36
C LEU A 630 7.29 -21.55 -4.74
N LEU A 631 8.04 -21.01 -5.71
CA LEU A 631 7.60 -20.90 -7.11
C LEU A 631 7.18 -22.27 -7.64
N HIS A 632 8.06 -23.26 -7.47
CA HIS A 632 7.81 -24.63 -7.92
C HIS A 632 6.64 -25.26 -7.17
N ALA A 633 6.57 -25.11 -5.85
CA ALA A 633 5.45 -25.64 -5.07
C ALA A 633 4.10 -25.05 -5.49
N LEU A 634 3.99 -23.74 -5.62
CA LEU A 634 2.78 -23.03 -6.05
C LEU A 634 2.40 -23.33 -7.51
N ARG A 635 3.38 -23.59 -8.37
CA ARG A 635 3.13 -24.03 -9.77
C ARG A 635 2.58 -25.45 -9.84
N LEU A 636 2.90 -26.30 -8.87
CA LEU A 636 2.38 -27.66 -8.77
C LEU A 636 0.99 -27.69 -8.12
N ASP A 637 0.79 -26.95 -7.04
CA ASP A 637 -0.50 -26.81 -6.35
C ASP A 637 -0.63 -25.42 -5.69
N PRO A 638 -1.61 -24.60 -6.09
CA PRO A 638 -1.79 -23.25 -5.58
C PRO A 638 -2.83 -23.17 -4.47
N THR A 639 -3.41 -24.29 -4.03
CA THR A 639 -4.53 -24.30 -3.08
C THR A 639 -4.16 -24.13 -1.60
N PRO A 640 -2.96 -24.49 -1.11
CA PRO A 640 -2.67 -24.36 0.32
C PRO A 640 -2.29 -22.92 0.73
N ALA A 641 -3.06 -22.33 1.64
CA ALA A 641 -2.83 -20.97 2.17
C ALA A 641 -1.43 -20.79 2.79
N HIS A 642 -0.87 -21.82 3.42
CA HIS A 642 0.43 -21.75 4.09
C HIS A 642 1.59 -21.39 3.16
N ARG A 643 1.51 -21.76 1.88
CA ARG A 643 2.53 -21.44 0.87
C ARG A 643 2.59 -19.94 0.61
N TYR A 644 1.44 -19.29 0.54
CA TYR A 644 1.38 -17.84 0.33
C TYR A 644 1.78 -17.04 1.55
N ALA A 645 1.49 -17.52 2.77
CA ALA A 645 2.03 -16.91 3.99
C ALA A 645 3.56 -17.06 4.07
N LEU A 646 4.10 -18.21 3.65
CA LEU A 646 5.54 -18.44 3.58
C LEU A 646 6.21 -17.59 2.49
N LEU A 647 5.57 -17.43 1.34
CA LEU A 647 5.97 -16.52 0.27
C LEU A 647 5.98 -15.08 0.75
N ALA A 648 4.92 -14.64 1.43
CA ALA A 648 4.83 -13.31 2.01
C ALA A 648 5.99 -13.03 2.97
N LEU A 649 6.26 -13.95 3.88
CA LEU A 649 7.36 -13.82 4.83
C LEU A 649 8.74 -13.77 4.14
N THR A 650 8.94 -14.58 3.10
CA THR A 650 10.20 -14.61 2.33
C THR A 650 10.40 -13.31 1.53
N LEU A 651 9.33 -12.77 0.93
CA LEU A 651 9.35 -11.50 0.20
C LEU A 651 9.57 -10.32 1.16
N LEU A 652 8.97 -10.36 2.35
CA LEU A 652 9.17 -9.34 3.38
C LEU A 652 10.64 -9.25 3.81
N ALA A 653 11.32 -10.39 3.92
CA ALA A 653 12.75 -10.46 4.22
C ALA A 653 13.65 -9.88 3.11
N ARG A 654 13.12 -9.68 1.89
CA ARG A 654 13.80 -9.04 0.74
C ARG A 654 13.39 -7.58 0.52
N ASP A 655 12.68 -6.96 1.46
CA ASP A 655 12.12 -5.61 1.34
C ASP A 655 11.06 -5.44 0.24
N SER A 656 10.51 -6.53 -0.30
CA SER A 656 9.42 -6.51 -1.31
C SER A 656 8.04 -6.44 -0.62
N LEU A 657 7.76 -5.30 0.02
CA LEU A 657 6.59 -5.12 0.89
C LEU A 657 5.24 -5.35 0.18
N ASP A 658 5.03 -4.76 -0.99
CA ASP A 658 3.77 -4.89 -1.73
C ASP A 658 3.49 -6.34 -2.17
N ASP A 659 4.53 -7.04 -2.65
CA ASP A 659 4.41 -8.45 -3.04
C ASP A 659 4.11 -9.33 -1.81
N ALA A 660 4.70 -9.00 -0.65
CA ALA A 660 4.47 -9.70 0.60
C ALA A 660 3.04 -9.52 1.14
N GLU A 661 2.54 -8.29 1.16
CA GLU A 661 1.16 -7.98 1.56
C GLU A 661 0.16 -8.73 0.69
N GLN A 662 0.30 -8.67 -0.64
CA GLN A 662 -0.60 -9.36 -1.56
C GLN A 662 -0.57 -10.89 -1.40
N SER A 663 0.62 -11.46 -1.17
CA SER A 663 0.76 -12.88 -0.90
C SER A 663 0.03 -13.26 0.41
N ALA A 664 0.17 -12.47 1.47
CA ALA A 664 -0.51 -12.75 2.74
C ALA A 664 -2.03 -12.56 2.64
N LEU A 665 -2.51 -11.57 1.87
CA LEU A 665 -3.94 -11.39 1.58
C LEU A 665 -4.51 -12.59 0.82
N LEU A 666 -3.80 -13.11 -0.18
CA LEU A 666 -4.23 -14.31 -0.89
C LEU A 666 -4.30 -15.55 0.02
N ALA A 667 -3.38 -15.68 0.97
CA ALA A 667 -3.47 -16.73 1.99
C ALA A 667 -4.78 -16.65 2.79
N LEU A 668 -5.22 -15.43 3.15
CA LEU A 668 -6.50 -15.20 3.84
C LEU A 668 -7.71 -15.35 2.92
N THR A 669 -7.58 -15.10 1.62
CA THR A 669 -8.65 -15.41 0.66
C THR A 669 -8.98 -16.90 0.64
N ILE A 670 -7.94 -17.74 0.67
CA ILE A 670 -8.01 -19.21 0.69
C ILE A 670 -8.45 -19.73 2.06
N HIS A 671 -7.85 -19.23 3.14
CA HIS A 671 -8.17 -19.62 4.51
C HIS A 671 -8.30 -18.36 5.40
N PRO A 672 -9.51 -17.80 5.55
CA PRO A 672 -9.74 -16.50 6.21
C PRO A 672 -9.26 -16.40 7.66
N LYS A 673 -9.15 -17.54 8.35
CA LYS A 673 -8.72 -17.61 9.77
C LYS A 673 -7.26 -18.07 9.91
N TYR A 674 -6.43 -17.87 8.88
CA TYR A 674 -5.07 -18.38 8.92
C TYR A 674 -4.17 -17.47 9.77
N ALA A 675 -3.97 -17.85 11.03
CA ALA A 675 -3.23 -17.04 12.00
C ALA A 675 -1.85 -16.59 11.49
N SER A 676 -1.10 -17.47 10.82
CA SER A 676 0.21 -17.11 10.26
C SER A 676 0.15 -16.04 9.17
N ALA A 677 -0.91 -15.99 8.36
CA ALA A 677 -1.07 -14.92 7.36
C ALA A 677 -1.39 -13.57 8.03
N HIS A 678 -2.21 -13.57 9.08
CA HIS A 678 -2.41 -12.37 9.90
C HIS A 678 -1.10 -11.92 10.57
N ASN A 679 -0.29 -12.83 11.11
CA ASN A 679 1.02 -12.49 11.65
C ASN A 679 1.92 -11.81 10.61
N VAL A 680 2.00 -12.36 9.40
CA VAL A 680 2.85 -11.78 8.34
C VAL A 680 2.31 -10.43 7.85
N LEU A 681 0.97 -10.25 7.75
CA LEU A 681 0.39 -8.92 7.49
C LEU A 681 0.76 -7.92 8.59
N GLY A 682 0.71 -8.34 9.85
CA GLY A 682 1.17 -7.51 10.96
C GLY A 682 2.63 -7.07 10.78
N SER A 683 3.50 -7.96 10.31
CA SER A 683 4.91 -7.64 10.02
C SER A 683 5.08 -6.73 8.80
N CYS A 684 4.26 -6.91 7.74
CA CYS A 684 4.21 -5.98 6.62
C CYS A 684 3.86 -4.56 7.09
N TYR A 685 2.78 -4.42 7.88
CA TYR A 685 2.34 -3.12 8.37
C TYR A 685 3.30 -2.51 9.38
N HIS A 686 3.94 -3.32 10.24
CA HIS A 686 4.98 -2.84 11.13
C HIS A 686 6.16 -2.25 10.34
N LYS A 687 6.63 -2.94 9.31
CA LYS A 687 7.71 -2.46 8.42
C LYS A 687 7.33 -1.18 7.67
N ALA A 688 6.05 -1.05 7.32
CA ALA A 688 5.46 0.16 6.75
C ALA A 688 5.26 1.31 7.76
N SER A 689 5.62 1.13 9.04
CA SER A 689 5.34 2.06 10.15
C SER A 689 3.85 2.34 10.37
N ARG A 690 3.00 1.40 9.93
CA ARG A 690 1.55 1.36 10.17
C ARG A 690 1.26 0.56 11.46
N PHE A 691 1.68 1.12 12.60
CA PHE A 691 1.70 0.39 13.87
C PHE A 691 0.33 -0.11 14.34
N TYR A 692 -0.73 0.68 14.18
CA TYR A 692 -2.09 0.27 14.58
C TYR A 692 -2.65 -0.88 13.72
N ASP A 693 -2.39 -0.85 12.41
CA ASP A 693 -2.74 -1.97 11.53
C ASP A 693 -1.96 -3.24 11.91
N ALA A 694 -0.68 -3.08 12.29
CA ALA A 694 0.13 -4.18 12.79
C ALA A 694 -0.46 -4.76 14.09
N ILE A 695 -0.84 -3.91 15.06
CA ILE A 695 -1.48 -4.33 16.32
C ILE A 695 -2.77 -5.11 16.03
N TYR A 696 -3.61 -4.60 15.13
CA TYR A 696 -4.85 -5.27 14.74
C TYR A 696 -4.57 -6.69 14.20
N HIS A 697 -3.65 -6.81 13.23
CA HIS A 697 -3.37 -8.09 12.60
C HIS A 697 -2.66 -9.08 13.53
N TYR A 698 -1.74 -8.64 14.38
CA TYR A 698 -1.20 -9.51 15.42
C TYR A 698 -2.27 -9.94 16.43
N GLY A 699 -3.19 -9.04 16.80
CA GLY A 699 -4.34 -9.37 17.64
C GLY A 699 -5.21 -10.46 17.01
N ARG A 700 -5.58 -10.30 15.73
CA ARG A 700 -6.33 -11.31 14.97
C ARG A 700 -5.60 -12.64 14.88
N ALA A 701 -4.28 -12.64 14.66
CA ALA A 701 -3.49 -13.87 14.66
C ALA A 701 -3.62 -14.64 15.99
N LEU A 702 -3.57 -13.92 17.12
CA LEU A 702 -3.70 -14.49 18.46
C LEU A 702 -5.13 -14.90 18.84
N GLU A 703 -6.15 -14.25 18.27
CA GLU A 703 -7.55 -14.65 18.43
C GLU A 703 -7.82 -16.00 17.73
N GLU A 704 -7.25 -16.20 16.53
CA GLU A 704 -7.43 -17.44 15.76
C GLU A 704 -6.53 -18.58 16.29
N ASP A 705 -5.30 -18.27 16.70
CA ASP A 705 -4.39 -19.23 17.35
C ASP A 705 -3.52 -18.55 18.43
N PRO A 706 -3.90 -18.69 19.71
CA PRO A 706 -3.14 -18.12 20.83
C PRO A 706 -1.72 -18.69 21.00
N SER A 707 -1.40 -19.81 20.34
CA SER A 707 -0.11 -20.50 20.45
C SER A 707 0.96 -19.98 19.49
N VAL A 708 0.61 -19.05 18.58
CA VAL A 708 1.56 -18.42 17.66
C VAL A 708 2.50 -17.49 18.42
N VAL A 709 3.62 -18.04 18.90
CA VAL A 709 4.62 -17.35 19.71
C VAL A 709 5.14 -16.07 19.03
N ASP A 710 5.38 -16.14 17.72
CA ASP A 710 5.87 -15.00 16.93
C ASP A 710 4.94 -13.79 17.01
N SER A 711 3.62 -14.01 17.04
CA SER A 711 2.63 -12.93 17.12
C SER A 711 2.62 -12.22 18.46
N HIS A 712 2.85 -12.94 19.57
CA HIS A 712 3.05 -12.28 20.87
C HIS A 712 4.32 -11.44 20.88
N GLY A 713 5.44 -11.99 20.39
CA GLY A 713 6.72 -11.28 20.35
C GLY A 713 6.66 -10.02 19.48
N ASN A 714 6.11 -10.15 18.27
CA ASN A 714 5.97 -9.05 17.33
C ASN A 714 4.98 -7.97 17.82
N LEU A 715 3.87 -8.37 18.43
CA LEU A 715 2.95 -7.42 19.06
C LEU A 715 3.64 -6.66 20.20
N GLY A 716 4.45 -7.33 21.02
CA GLY A 716 5.22 -6.67 22.07
C GLY A 716 6.16 -5.59 21.52
N VAL A 717 6.83 -5.86 20.39
CA VAL A 717 7.71 -4.88 19.72
C VAL A 717 6.91 -3.67 19.25
N VAL A 718 5.77 -3.88 18.58
CA VAL A 718 4.96 -2.76 18.08
C VAL A 718 4.36 -1.93 19.20
N LEU A 719 3.91 -2.56 20.29
CA LEU A 719 3.42 -1.85 21.48
C LEU A 719 4.53 -0.98 22.09
N ALA A 720 5.76 -1.51 22.20
CA ALA A 720 6.90 -0.72 22.64
C ALA A 720 7.18 0.44 21.67
N ASP A 721 7.11 0.22 20.35
CA ASP A 721 7.35 1.26 19.33
C ASP A 721 6.39 2.45 19.43
N ILE A 722 5.15 2.24 19.89
CA ILE A 722 4.18 3.33 20.14
C ILE A 722 4.21 3.85 21.59
N GLY A 723 5.07 3.31 22.45
CA GLY A 723 5.23 3.73 23.84
C GLY A 723 4.34 3.02 24.87
N ASP A 724 3.57 2.00 24.47
CA ASP A 724 2.82 1.13 25.40
C ASP A 724 3.75 0.06 25.99
N PHE A 725 4.60 0.48 26.92
CA PHE A 725 5.58 -0.40 27.56
C PHE A 725 4.95 -1.46 28.48
N ASP A 726 3.79 -1.17 29.08
CA ASP A 726 3.08 -2.13 29.92
C ASP A 726 2.46 -3.25 29.08
N GLY A 727 1.82 -2.90 27.96
CA GLY A 727 1.34 -3.85 26.98
C GLY A 727 2.47 -4.71 26.41
N ALA A 728 3.60 -4.07 26.06
CA ALA A 728 4.78 -4.75 25.56
C ALA A 728 5.33 -5.78 26.58
N GLU A 729 5.54 -5.38 27.84
CA GLU A 729 6.05 -6.26 28.90
C GLU A 729 5.13 -7.46 29.15
N LYS A 730 3.80 -7.28 29.09
CA LYS A 730 2.84 -8.40 29.19
C LYS A 730 3.04 -9.41 28.07
N LYS A 731 3.24 -8.94 26.83
CA LYS A 731 3.44 -9.81 25.66
C LYS A 731 4.80 -10.51 25.67
N TYR A 732 5.86 -9.81 26.05
CA TYR A 732 7.17 -10.43 26.22
C TYR A 732 7.15 -11.53 27.28
N LYS A 733 6.49 -11.30 28.43
CA LYS A 733 6.33 -12.32 29.48
C LYS A 733 5.57 -13.54 29.00
N GLU A 734 4.56 -13.38 28.14
CA GLU A 734 3.82 -14.52 27.61
C GLU A 734 4.69 -15.39 26.68
N VAL A 735 5.51 -14.77 25.83
CA VAL A 735 6.50 -15.54 25.04
C VAL A 735 7.48 -16.25 25.96
N LEU A 736 8.04 -15.56 26.96
CA LEU A 736 9.03 -16.13 27.88
C LEU A 736 8.43 -17.21 28.80
N ARG A 737 7.12 -17.23 29.00
CA ARG A 737 6.42 -18.34 29.68
C ARG A 737 6.41 -19.62 28.82
N LEU A 738 6.31 -19.47 27.51
CA LEU A 738 6.27 -20.58 26.55
C LEU A 738 7.68 -21.04 26.14
N VAL A 739 8.59 -20.09 25.92
CA VAL A 739 9.97 -20.29 25.48
C VAL A 739 10.90 -19.40 26.32
N PRO A 740 11.28 -19.84 27.54
CA PRO A 740 12.04 -19.04 28.49
C PRO A 740 13.40 -18.55 27.99
N ASP A 741 13.99 -19.27 27.05
CA ASP A 741 15.32 -19.01 26.49
C ASP A 741 15.27 -18.35 25.10
N ASN A 742 14.14 -17.75 24.69
CA ASN A 742 14.03 -17.06 23.39
C ASN A 742 14.89 -15.78 23.36
N PRO A 743 16.04 -15.76 22.64
CA PRO A 743 16.99 -14.66 22.72
C PRO A 743 16.46 -13.37 22.07
N GLN A 744 15.60 -13.48 21.06
CA GLN A 744 15.04 -12.32 20.35
C GLN A 744 14.10 -11.53 21.26
N VAL A 745 13.23 -12.22 22.00
CA VAL A 745 12.31 -11.55 22.92
C VAL A 745 13.03 -10.95 24.12
N TRP A 746 14.08 -11.59 24.64
CA TRP A 746 14.91 -10.98 25.68
C TRP A 746 15.52 -9.66 25.23
N GLY A 747 16.10 -9.60 24.03
CA GLY A 747 16.63 -8.36 23.46
C GLY A 747 15.55 -7.27 23.35
N SER A 748 14.40 -7.59 22.74
CA SER A 748 13.28 -6.65 22.60
C SER A 748 12.73 -6.16 23.95
N ARG A 749 12.65 -7.06 24.94
CA ARG A 749 12.24 -6.73 26.31
C ARG A 749 13.19 -5.72 26.96
N PHE A 750 14.50 -5.93 26.85
CA PHE A 750 15.49 -4.99 27.38
C PHE A 750 15.46 -3.64 26.67
N PHE A 751 15.24 -3.61 25.35
CA PHE A 751 14.99 -2.35 24.65
C PHE A 751 13.79 -1.62 25.25
N GLY A 752 12.63 -2.26 25.34
CA GLY A 752 11.42 -1.66 25.92
C GLY A 752 11.63 -1.15 27.36
N LEU A 753 12.29 -1.93 28.21
CA LEU A 753 12.57 -1.55 29.60
C LEU A 753 13.44 -0.29 29.72
N ASN A 754 14.46 -0.16 28.87
CA ASN A 754 15.32 1.03 28.88
C ASN A 754 14.61 2.31 28.38
N TYR A 755 13.50 2.18 27.65
CA TYR A 755 12.64 3.31 27.27
C TYR A 755 11.52 3.59 28.28
N PHE A 756 11.19 2.63 29.15
CA PHE A 756 10.11 2.76 30.13
C PHE A 756 10.36 3.95 31.08
N PRO A 757 9.52 5.00 31.08
CA PRO A 757 9.74 6.22 31.88
C PRO A 757 9.60 5.99 33.39
N ASP A 758 8.61 5.21 33.82
CA ASP A 758 8.22 5.09 35.22
C ASP A 758 8.90 3.95 35.99
N ARG A 759 9.94 3.34 35.42
CA ARG A 759 10.74 2.30 36.10
C ARG A 759 12.08 2.83 36.60
N THR A 760 12.45 2.46 37.81
CA THR A 760 13.79 2.78 38.34
C THR A 760 14.86 1.90 37.69
N ALA A 761 16.13 2.32 37.77
CA ALA A 761 17.23 1.53 37.23
C ALA A 761 17.36 0.18 37.95
N GLU A 762 17.08 0.13 39.26
CA GLU A 762 17.09 -1.10 40.07
C GLU A 762 16.03 -2.08 39.59
N GLN A 763 14.80 -1.62 39.34
CA GLN A 763 13.71 -2.47 38.84
C GLN A 763 14.01 -3.07 37.47
N ILE A 764 14.71 -2.32 36.62
CA ILE A 764 15.18 -2.81 35.32
C ILE A 764 16.32 -3.82 35.52
N PHE A 765 17.25 -3.55 36.44
CA PHE A 765 18.37 -4.44 36.72
C PHE A 765 17.96 -5.80 37.27
N GLU A 766 16.88 -5.89 38.04
CA GLU A 766 16.33 -7.19 38.46
C GLU A 766 15.98 -8.10 37.27
N VAL A 767 15.52 -7.53 36.15
CA VAL A 767 15.24 -8.30 34.92
C VAL A 767 16.52 -8.80 34.26
N TYR A 768 17.62 -8.05 34.32
CA TYR A 768 18.92 -8.54 33.84
C TYR A 768 19.46 -9.69 34.69
N LYS A 769 19.15 -9.73 35.99
CA LYS A 769 19.50 -10.86 36.84
C LYS A 769 18.75 -12.13 36.43
N GLU A 770 17.47 -12.02 36.04
CA GLU A 770 16.71 -13.16 35.47
C GLU A 770 17.44 -13.74 34.24
N PHE A 771 17.96 -12.87 33.36
CA PHE A 771 18.71 -13.28 32.16
C PHE A 771 20.03 -14.00 32.52
N GLU A 772 20.76 -13.54 33.54
CA GLU A 772 21.95 -14.24 34.03
C GLU A 772 21.65 -15.65 34.53
N GLU A 773 20.53 -15.87 35.22
CA GLU A 773 20.13 -17.21 35.69
C GLU A 773 19.91 -18.19 34.52
N ILE A 774 19.36 -17.69 33.42
CA ILE A 774 18.97 -18.52 32.26
C ILE A 774 20.15 -18.75 31.31
N PHE A 775 20.90 -17.70 30.96
CA PHE A 775 21.91 -17.76 29.91
C PHE A 775 23.35 -17.77 30.43
N GLY A 776 23.62 -17.08 31.54
CA GLY A 776 24.97 -16.89 32.08
C GLY A 776 25.41 -18.03 32.99
N LYS A 777 24.77 -18.18 34.15
CA LYS A 777 25.14 -19.18 35.18
C LYS A 777 25.25 -20.60 34.65
N PRO A 778 24.33 -21.12 33.80
CA PRO A 778 24.44 -22.48 33.28
C PRO A 778 25.69 -22.73 32.44
N MET A 779 26.30 -21.68 31.86
CA MET A 779 27.51 -21.80 31.06
C MET A 779 28.79 -21.87 31.90
N ARG A 780 28.76 -21.42 33.16
CA ARG A 780 29.95 -21.42 34.05
C ARG A 780 30.58 -22.79 34.24
N LYS A 781 29.76 -23.85 34.27
CA LYS A 781 30.24 -25.25 34.38
C LYS A 781 31.06 -25.72 33.18
N HIS A 782 30.98 -25.03 32.04
CA HIS A 782 31.72 -25.34 30.82
C HIS A 782 32.97 -24.45 30.63
N TRP A 783 33.26 -23.55 31.59
CA TRP A 783 34.43 -22.69 31.49
C TRP A 783 35.72 -23.52 31.56
N LEU A 784 36.62 -23.26 30.62
CA LEU A 784 37.94 -23.88 30.59
C LEU A 784 39.00 -22.89 31.08
N PRO A 785 40.06 -23.37 31.76
CA PRO A 785 41.20 -22.53 32.13
C PRO A 785 41.77 -21.78 30.92
N HIS A 786 42.11 -20.51 31.12
CA HIS A 786 42.78 -19.71 30.08
C HIS A 786 44.27 -20.04 30.07
N ARG A 787 44.80 -20.39 28.89
CA ARG A 787 46.21 -20.76 28.69
C ARG A 787 47.02 -19.66 28.00
N ASN A 788 46.49 -18.43 27.99
CA ASN A 788 47.16 -17.25 27.47
C ASN A 788 48.43 -16.96 28.29
N ASP A 789 49.47 -16.44 27.65
CA ASP A 789 50.70 -16.02 28.31
C ASP A 789 50.41 -14.84 29.24
N LYS A 790 50.91 -14.92 30.49
CA LYS A 790 50.63 -13.98 31.59
C LYS A 790 51.63 -12.81 31.65
N ASP A 791 52.46 -12.62 30.64
CA ASP A 791 53.30 -11.42 30.54
C ASP A 791 52.45 -10.17 30.18
N PRO A 792 52.35 -9.14 31.05
CA PRO A 792 51.60 -7.93 30.74
C PRO A 792 52.30 -6.99 29.75
N GLY A 793 53.60 -7.17 29.49
CA GLY A 793 54.41 -6.33 28.60
C GLY A 793 54.37 -6.74 27.12
N ARG A 794 53.90 -7.96 26.81
CA ARG A 794 53.84 -8.46 25.44
C ARG A 794 52.79 -7.75 24.58
N ARG A 795 52.85 -8.05 23.28
CA ARG A 795 51.79 -7.69 22.32
C ARG A 795 50.48 -8.41 22.65
N LEU A 796 49.37 -7.67 22.74
CA LEU A 796 48.06 -8.20 23.13
C LEU A 796 47.16 -8.50 21.93
N ARG A 797 46.43 -9.61 21.98
CA ARG A 797 45.45 -10.01 20.96
C ARG A 797 44.05 -9.56 21.35
N ILE A 798 43.48 -8.65 20.55
CA ILE A 798 42.15 -8.08 20.78
C ILE A 798 41.17 -8.68 19.77
N GLY A 799 40.07 -9.24 20.24
CA GLY A 799 39.01 -9.78 19.41
C GLY A 799 37.76 -8.92 19.46
N TYR A 800 37.30 -8.36 18.35
CA TYR A 800 36.04 -7.62 18.24
C TYR A 800 34.95 -8.50 17.66
N VAL A 801 33.82 -8.62 18.34
CA VAL A 801 32.68 -9.44 17.89
C VAL A 801 31.49 -8.52 17.60
N SER A 802 31.01 -8.51 16.36
CA SER A 802 29.92 -7.61 15.97
C SER A 802 29.14 -8.11 14.75
N PRO A 803 27.81 -7.92 14.72
CA PRO A 803 27.00 -8.07 13.52
C PRO A 803 26.96 -6.79 12.66
N ASP A 804 27.57 -5.70 13.13
CA ASP A 804 27.31 -4.34 12.63
C ASP A 804 28.51 -3.70 11.92
N ILE A 805 29.51 -4.49 11.51
CA ILE A 805 30.67 -4.02 10.73
C ILE A 805 30.30 -3.92 9.25
N ARG A 806 29.41 -2.96 8.98
CA ARG A 806 28.78 -2.64 7.69
C ARG A 806 28.29 -1.19 7.76
N PHE A 807 27.50 -0.73 6.80
CA PHE A 807 26.82 0.55 6.84
C PHE A 807 25.82 0.61 8.01
N HIS A 808 26.33 0.97 9.18
CA HIS A 808 25.63 0.96 10.46
C HIS A 808 26.23 2.02 11.39
N PRO A 809 25.44 2.65 12.30
CA PRO A 809 25.97 3.74 13.13
C PRO A 809 27.14 3.38 14.04
N VAL A 810 27.28 2.12 14.46
CA VAL A 810 28.41 1.64 15.29
C VAL A 810 29.77 1.97 14.65
N THR A 811 29.89 1.89 13.33
CA THR A 811 31.17 2.10 12.66
C THR A 811 31.66 3.54 12.75
N LEU A 812 30.76 4.51 12.91
CA LEU A 812 31.12 5.93 13.09
C LEU A 812 31.92 6.17 14.38
N PHE A 813 31.80 5.27 15.36
CA PHE A 813 32.50 5.35 16.64
C PHE A 813 33.60 4.32 16.80
N LEU A 814 33.47 3.18 16.13
CA LEU A 814 34.47 2.12 16.14
C LEU A 814 35.64 2.40 15.21
N GLU A 815 35.40 3.00 14.05
CA GLU A 815 36.43 3.26 13.04
C GLU A 815 37.57 4.16 13.54
N PRO A 816 37.31 5.24 14.33
CA PRO A 816 38.37 5.99 15.01
C PRO A 816 39.36 5.13 15.79
N LEU A 817 38.88 4.10 16.49
CA LEU A 817 39.73 3.18 17.23
C LEU A 817 40.49 2.23 16.30
N MET A 818 39.79 1.65 15.33
CA MET A 818 40.38 0.68 14.40
C MET A 818 41.49 1.28 13.54
N ALA A 819 41.33 2.53 13.09
CA ALA A 819 42.30 3.23 12.26
C ALA A 819 43.58 3.64 13.02
N HIS A 820 43.54 3.67 14.35
CA HIS A 820 44.60 4.23 15.19
C HIS A 820 45.19 3.25 16.21
N HIS A 821 44.80 1.98 16.18
CA HIS A 821 45.45 0.95 16.98
C HIS A 821 46.95 0.87 16.66
N ASN A 822 47.79 0.79 17.70
CA ASN A 822 49.22 0.59 17.53
C ASN A 822 49.50 -0.89 17.16
N PRO A 823 49.93 -1.18 15.91
CA PRO A 823 50.13 -2.54 15.45
C PRO A 823 51.31 -3.25 16.14
N ASP A 824 52.26 -2.51 16.72
CA ASP A 824 53.40 -3.09 17.43
C ASP A 824 52.99 -3.61 18.81
N GLU A 825 51.96 -3.02 19.39
CA GLU A 825 51.48 -3.32 20.75
C GLU A 825 50.21 -4.18 20.77
N PHE A 826 49.40 -4.12 19.72
CA PHE A 826 48.13 -4.83 19.61
C PHE A 826 47.99 -5.59 18.30
N GLU A 827 47.37 -6.76 18.36
CA GLU A 827 47.01 -7.61 17.23
C GLU A 827 45.48 -7.73 17.18
N VAL A 828 44.86 -7.18 16.14
CA VAL A 828 43.40 -7.05 16.02
C VAL A 828 42.82 -8.21 15.21
N HIS A 829 41.84 -8.86 15.82
CA HIS A 829 41.01 -9.91 15.25
C HIS A 829 39.57 -9.42 15.18
N ILE A 830 38.91 -9.56 14.04
CA ILE A 830 37.49 -9.24 13.88
C ILE A 830 36.69 -10.51 13.61
N TYR A 831 35.66 -10.74 14.42
CA TYR A 831 34.67 -11.80 14.28
C TYR A 831 33.34 -11.20 13.82
N ALA A 832 33.12 -11.16 12.51
CA ALA A 832 32.00 -10.46 11.90
C ALA A 832 30.81 -11.40 11.62
N HIS A 833 29.62 -11.02 12.07
CA HIS A 833 28.36 -11.72 11.74
C HIS A 833 27.55 -10.92 10.72
N LEU A 834 27.83 -11.10 9.42
CA LEU A 834 27.30 -10.22 8.38
C LEU A 834 26.28 -10.91 7.47
N GLY A 835 25.12 -10.28 7.29
CA GLY A 835 24.17 -10.65 6.25
C GLY A 835 24.63 -10.21 4.85
N VAL A 836 25.15 -8.99 4.74
CA VAL A 836 25.66 -8.38 3.50
C VAL A 836 26.98 -7.70 3.81
N GLU A 837 27.95 -7.77 2.89
CA GLU A 837 29.20 -7.02 2.94
C GLU A 837 29.08 -5.77 2.06
N ASP A 838 29.61 -4.63 2.53
CA ASP A 838 29.59 -3.37 1.81
C ASP A 838 30.94 -2.65 1.87
N LYS A 839 30.99 -1.40 1.39
CA LYS A 839 32.22 -0.60 1.38
C LYS A 839 32.79 -0.35 2.78
N VAL A 840 31.95 -0.29 3.81
CA VAL A 840 32.40 -0.12 5.19
C VAL A 840 33.03 -1.42 5.68
N THR A 841 32.40 -2.57 5.39
CA THR A 841 33.00 -3.88 5.69
C THR A 841 34.39 -4.00 5.07
N GLU A 842 34.55 -3.59 3.81
CA GLU A 842 35.84 -3.66 3.12
C GLU A 842 36.90 -2.76 3.76
N ALA A 843 36.53 -1.54 4.18
CA ALA A 843 37.44 -0.68 4.93
C ALA A 843 37.89 -1.34 6.24
N PHE A 844 36.97 -2.00 6.96
CA PHE A 844 37.28 -2.68 8.23
C PHE A 844 38.16 -3.91 8.08
N LYS A 845 38.09 -4.63 6.96
CA LYS A 845 39.08 -5.68 6.66
C LYS A 845 40.50 -5.11 6.57
N GLY A 846 40.66 -3.87 6.11
CA GLY A 846 41.94 -3.17 6.04
C GLY A 846 42.54 -2.82 7.41
N TYR A 847 41.71 -2.68 8.45
CA TYR A 847 42.19 -2.37 9.81
C TYR A 847 42.55 -3.63 10.63
N ALA A 848 42.06 -4.80 10.25
CA ALA A 848 42.25 -6.04 11.01
C ALA A 848 43.40 -6.88 10.44
N GLN A 849 44.25 -7.42 11.31
CA GLN A 849 45.22 -8.44 10.89
C GLN A 849 44.54 -9.78 10.60
N HIS A 850 43.41 -10.05 11.27
CA HIS A 850 42.63 -11.28 11.06
C HIS A 850 41.13 -10.98 10.96
N TRP A 851 40.50 -11.53 9.93
CA TRP A 851 39.07 -11.41 9.69
C TRP A 851 38.41 -12.79 9.65
N THR A 852 37.45 -13.02 10.55
CA THR A 852 36.70 -14.27 10.65
C THR A 852 35.21 -14.01 10.48
N ARG A 853 34.62 -14.56 9.41
CA ARG A 853 33.17 -14.57 9.24
C ARG A 853 32.55 -15.64 10.12
N THR A 854 31.50 -15.29 10.87
CA THR A 854 30.90 -16.17 11.88
C THR A 854 29.54 -16.76 11.48
N ASN A 855 29.03 -16.45 10.29
CA ASN A 855 27.80 -17.03 9.77
C ASN A 855 27.89 -18.56 9.73
N GLY A 856 26.83 -19.25 10.14
CA GLY A 856 26.80 -20.72 10.21
C GLY A 856 27.57 -21.34 11.38
N MET A 857 28.32 -20.57 12.17
CA MET A 857 28.97 -21.08 13.38
C MET A 857 28.00 -21.10 14.57
N THR A 858 27.99 -22.19 15.34
CA THR A 858 27.37 -22.19 16.66
C THR A 858 28.21 -21.38 17.65
N ASP A 859 27.61 -20.95 18.76
CA ASP A 859 28.35 -20.25 19.81
C ASP A 859 29.51 -21.08 20.37
N ASP A 860 29.35 -22.41 20.48
CA ASP A 860 30.41 -23.33 20.88
C ASP A 860 31.56 -23.42 19.86
N ALA A 861 31.23 -23.41 18.57
CA ALA A 861 32.24 -23.40 17.52
C ALA A 861 33.06 -22.10 17.54
N LEU A 862 32.37 -20.96 17.67
CA LEU A 862 33.02 -19.65 17.74
C LEU A 862 33.84 -19.50 19.03
N ALA A 863 33.34 -19.95 20.19
CA ALA A 863 34.10 -19.94 21.44
C ALA A 863 35.40 -20.76 21.36
N ARG A 864 35.36 -21.93 20.70
CA ARG A 864 36.57 -22.74 20.44
C ARG A 864 37.55 -22.03 19.51
N ARG A 865 37.04 -21.38 18.46
CA ARG A 865 37.86 -20.60 17.53
C ARG A 865 38.58 -19.46 18.25
N ILE A 866 37.87 -18.65 19.03
CA ILE A 866 38.44 -17.55 19.83
C ILE A 866 39.54 -18.05 20.78
N ARG A 867 39.34 -19.20 21.42
CA ARG A 867 40.37 -19.84 22.27
C ARG A 867 41.59 -20.29 21.46
N ALA A 868 41.39 -20.85 20.26
CA ALA A 868 42.47 -21.27 19.38
C ALA A 868 43.30 -20.08 18.87
N ASP A 869 42.63 -18.95 18.60
CA ASP A 869 43.27 -17.68 18.21
C ASP A 869 44.02 -17.03 19.39
N LYS A 870 43.81 -17.54 20.63
CA LYS A 870 44.39 -17.05 21.89
C LYS A 870 44.10 -15.56 22.11
N ILE A 871 42.86 -15.16 21.89
CA ILE A 871 42.41 -13.80 22.19
C ILE A 871 42.62 -13.51 23.68
N ASP A 872 43.23 -12.38 23.99
CA ASP A 872 43.50 -11.92 25.34
C ASP A 872 42.34 -11.08 25.87
N ILE A 873 41.83 -10.19 25.02
CA ILE A 873 40.70 -9.32 25.33
C ILE A 873 39.65 -9.50 24.25
N LEU A 874 38.46 -9.96 24.63
CA LEU A 874 37.32 -10.08 23.73
C LEU A 874 36.32 -8.95 23.99
N VAL A 875 35.98 -8.22 22.94
CA VAL A 875 35.12 -7.05 22.97
C VAL A 875 33.79 -7.36 22.28
N ASP A 876 32.71 -7.36 23.04
CA ASP A 876 31.34 -7.34 22.54
C ASP A 876 31.00 -5.92 22.08
N LEU A 877 30.55 -5.80 20.83
CA LEU A 877 30.13 -4.51 20.23
C LEU A 877 28.63 -4.45 19.97
N ALA A 878 27.87 -5.48 20.35
CA ALA A 878 26.45 -5.61 20.06
C ALA A 878 25.59 -5.46 21.32
N GLY A 879 25.97 -6.13 22.41
CA GLY A 879 25.09 -6.29 23.57
C GLY A 879 23.79 -6.99 23.18
N HIS A 880 22.64 -6.45 23.63
CA HIS A 880 21.32 -7.03 23.34
C HIS A 880 20.72 -6.61 21.98
N THR A 881 21.52 -6.06 21.06
CA THR A 881 21.06 -5.77 19.69
C THR A 881 20.88 -7.06 18.87
N GLY A 882 20.21 -6.94 17.71
CA GLY A 882 19.92 -8.08 16.85
C GLY A 882 21.20 -8.80 16.36
N ASN A 883 21.13 -10.13 16.25
CA ASN A 883 22.23 -11.00 15.81
C ASN A 883 23.52 -10.89 16.67
N ASN A 884 23.39 -10.49 17.94
CA ASN A 884 24.51 -10.51 18.87
C ASN A 884 25.06 -11.93 19.12
N ARG A 885 26.19 -12.00 19.82
CA ARG A 885 26.87 -13.25 20.18
C ARG A 885 27.10 -13.37 21.69
N LEU A 886 26.21 -12.83 22.52
CA LEU A 886 26.37 -12.88 23.99
C LEU A 886 26.48 -14.31 24.54
N GLY A 887 25.89 -15.30 23.87
CA GLY A 887 26.08 -16.72 24.22
C GLY A 887 27.53 -17.21 24.09
N VAL A 888 28.34 -16.62 23.20
CA VAL A 888 29.79 -16.86 23.13
C VAL A 888 30.47 -16.30 24.37
N PHE A 889 30.14 -15.07 24.76
CA PHE A 889 30.72 -14.42 25.95
C PHE A 889 30.34 -15.14 27.24
N ALA A 890 29.12 -15.68 27.35
CA ALA A 890 28.69 -16.51 28.49
C ALA A 890 29.58 -17.75 28.71
N ARG A 891 30.22 -18.27 27.66
CA ARG A 891 31.15 -19.41 27.71
C ARG A 891 32.59 -19.02 28.10
N LYS A 892 32.84 -17.73 28.29
CA LYS A 892 34.12 -17.13 28.67
C LYS A 892 35.31 -17.67 27.87
N PRO A 893 35.37 -17.50 26.54
CA PRO A 893 36.50 -17.97 25.74
C PRO A 893 37.80 -17.17 25.94
N ALA A 894 37.75 -15.89 26.28
CA ALA A 894 38.93 -15.04 26.51
C ALA A 894 39.11 -14.72 28.01
N PRO A 895 40.36 -14.50 28.49
CA PRO A 895 40.63 -14.25 29.90
C PRO A 895 40.06 -12.92 30.39
N VAL A 896 40.02 -11.90 29.53
CA VAL A 896 39.34 -10.64 29.77
C VAL A 896 38.25 -10.48 28.72
N GLN A 897 37.03 -10.22 29.16
CA GLN A 897 35.91 -9.91 28.29
C GLN A 897 35.30 -8.58 28.67
N LEU A 898 34.93 -7.78 27.68
CA LEU A 898 34.23 -6.53 27.92
C LEU A 898 33.17 -6.24 26.86
N THR A 899 32.18 -5.45 27.21
CA THR A 899 31.18 -4.91 26.29
C THR A 899 31.38 -3.41 26.09
N TRP A 900 31.13 -2.93 24.88
CA TRP A 900 31.21 -1.51 24.54
C TRP A 900 30.27 -1.17 23.38
N LEU A 901 29.78 0.07 23.39
CA LEU A 901 29.20 0.78 22.23
C LEU A 901 27.77 0.38 21.80
N GLY A 902 27.52 -0.84 21.34
CA GLY A 902 26.30 -1.17 20.58
C GLY A 902 24.99 -1.00 21.35
N PHE A 903 24.91 -1.58 22.56
CA PHE A 903 23.72 -1.55 23.41
C PHE A 903 23.73 -0.42 24.45
N GLY A 904 24.92 0.01 24.90
CA GLY A 904 25.08 1.15 25.80
C GLY A 904 24.57 0.96 27.24
N CYS A 905 24.24 -0.26 27.65
CA CYS A 905 23.81 -0.62 29.00
C CYS A 905 24.43 -1.99 29.39
N THR A 906 24.18 -2.46 30.60
CA THR A 906 24.64 -3.80 31.04
C THR A 906 24.12 -4.89 30.11
N THR A 907 24.94 -5.91 29.86
CA THR A 907 24.50 -7.15 29.20
C THR A 907 23.76 -8.07 30.18
N GLY A 908 23.87 -7.82 31.48
CA GLY A 908 23.41 -8.73 32.52
C GLY A 908 24.31 -9.94 32.75
N LEU A 909 25.35 -10.16 31.93
CA LEU A 909 26.21 -11.34 32.03
C LEU A 909 27.42 -11.10 32.90
N THR A 910 27.53 -11.85 33.99
CA THR A 910 28.72 -11.82 34.86
C THR A 910 29.96 -12.48 34.23
N ALA A 911 29.77 -13.17 33.10
CA ALA A 911 30.86 -13.71 32.29
C ALA A 911 31.68 -12.62 31.60
N ILE A 912 31.06 -11.45 31.36
CA ILE A 912 31.71 -10.25 30.82
C ILE A 912 32.27 -9.47 32.01
N ASP A 913 33.58 -9.26 32.00
CA ASP A 913 34.29 -8.73 33.17
C ASP A 913 34.11 -7.21 33.30
N TYR A 914 34.07 -6.50 32.17
CA TYR A 914 34.00 -5.04 32.15
C TYR A 914 32.96 -4.47 31.18
N ILE A 915 32.40 -3.32 31.51
CA ILE A 915 31.72 -2.44 30.55
C ILE A 915 32.58 -1.20 30.35
N LEU A 916 33.02 -0.95 29.11
CA LEU A 916 33.85 0.22 28.81
C LEU A 916 32.96 1.46 28.72
N SER A 917 33.16 2.37 29.66
CA SER A 917 32.31 3.55 29.84
C SER A 917 33.13 4.75 30.33
N ASP A 918 32.46 5.77 30.86
CA ASP A 918 33.06 6.92 31.52
C ASP A 918 32.27 7.30 32.78
N ALA A 919 32.80 8.28 33.53
CA ALA A 919 32.23 8.71 34.79
C ALA A 919 30.89 9.47 34.64
N GLU A 920 30.53 9.91 33.44
CA GLU A 920 29.29 10.64 33.21
C GLU A 920 28.18 9.70 32.79
N MET A 921 28.48 8.76 31.89
CA MET A 921 27.53 7.76 31.44
C MET A 921 27.23 6.74 32.54
N VAL A 922 28.24 6.34 33.32
CA VAL A 922 28.11 5.42 34.47
C VAL A 922 28.75 6.05 35.72
N PRO A 923 28.03 6.94 36.43
CA PRO A 923 28.57 7.65 37.59
C PRO A 923 29.12 6.72 38.68
N PRO A 924 30.20 7.10 39.40
CA PRO A 924 30.62 6.37 40.59
C PRO A 924 29.45 6.18 41.57
N GLY A 925 29.28 4.97 42.10
CA GLY A 925 28.17 4.62 42.98
C GLY A 925 26.95 4.03 42.26
N SER A 926 26.99 3.89 40.93
CA SER A 926 25.98 3.16 40.15
C SER A 926 26.39 1.74 39.76
N ASP A 927 27.54 1.26 40.24
CA ASP A 927 28.13 -0.02 39.88
C ASP A 927 27.22 -1.23 40.19
N HIS A 928 26.31 -1.11 41.17
CA HIS A 928 25.32 -2.16 41.52
C HIS A 928 24.24 -2.37 40.46
N LEU A 929 24.16 -1.50 39.45
CA LEU A 929 23.21 -1.56 38.34
C LEU A 929 23.79 -2.25 37.08
N PHE A 930 24.99 -2.81 37.19
CA PHE A 930 25.70 -3.48 36.10
C PHE A 930 26.17 -4.86 36.57
N ALA A 931 26.04 -5.86 35.70
CA ALA A 931 26.63 -7.17 35.97
C ALA A 931 28.16 -7.15 35.77
N GLU A 932 28.61 -6.32 34.83
CA GLU A 932 30.02 -6.07 34.54
C GLU A 932 30.58 -4.98 35.46
N LYS A 933 31.89 -4.98 35.68
CA LYS A 933 32.56 -3.88 36.37
C LYS A 933 32.71 -2.67 35.43
N PRO A 934 32.16 -1.48 35.74
CA PRO A 934 32.38 -0.32 34.88
C PRO A 934 33.85 0.09 34.84
N TRP A 935 34.43 0.10 33.64
CA TRP A 935 35.74 0.67 33.39
C TRP A 935 35.57 2.09 32.84
N ARG A 936 35.83 3.07 33.69
CA ARG A 936 35.60 4.49 33.39
C ARG A 936 36.85 5.10 32.76
N LEU A 937 36.76 5.43 31.47
CA LEU A 937 37.77 6.20 30.77
C LEU A 937 37.78 7.66 31.26
N SER A 938 38.92 8.33 31.14
CA SER A 938 39.00 9.77 31.39
C SER A 938 38.32 10.54 30.25
N GLY A 939 37.40 11.44 30.57
CA GLY A 939 36.54 12.12 29.59
C GLY A 939 35.53 11.18 28.94
N SER A 940 34.97 11.55 27.78
CA SER A 940 33.96 10.74 27.09
C SER A 940 34.50 9.37 26.63
N ASN A 941 33.66 8.33 26.68
CA ASN A 941 33.95 7.00 26.14
C ASN A 941 33.69 6.88 24.62
N PHE A 942 33.45 7.98 23.92
CA PHE A 942 33.24 8.03 22.47
C PHE A 942 34.36 8.76 21.73
N ALA A 943 34.62 8.33 20.51
CA ALA A 943 35.20 9.13 19.43
C ALA A 943 34.26 9.04 18.24
N TYR A 944 34.10 10.12 17.48
CA TYR A 944 33.11 10.23 16.41
C TYR A 944 33.77 10.65 15.10
N ARG A 945 33.55 9.85 14.05
CA ARG A 945 33.89 10.17 12.68
C ARG A 945 32.62 10.52 11.89
N PRO A 946 32.48 11.74 11.36
CA PRO A 946 31.29 12.16 10.63
C PRO A 946 31.18 11.47 9.26
N LYS A 947 29.95 11.32 8.77
CA LYS A 947 29.69 10.80 7.43
C LYS A 947 30.13 11.81 6.36
N SER A 948 30.55 11.31 5.20
CA SER A 948 30.75 12.13 4.01
C SER A 948 29.44 12.75 3.53
N GLY A 949 29.49 13.98 3.01
CA GLY A 949 28.34 14.64 2.37
C GLY A 949 27.39 15.38 3.33
N MET A 950 27.75 15.52 4.61
CA MET A 950 26.92 16.25 5.59
C MET A 950 26.77 17.76 5.29
N GLY A 951 27.70 18.38 4.54
CA GLY A 951 27.64 19.80 4.16
C GLY A 951 27.94 20.79 5.31
N ASP A 952 27.83 22.08 5.05
CA ASP A 952 28.09 23.16 6.03
C ASP A 952 26.88 23.44 6.94
N ALA A 953 27.14 23.79 8.21
CA ALA A 953 26.09 24.08 9.20
C ALA A 953 25.17 25.24 8.79
N GLY A 954 25.71 26.22 8.05
CA GLY A 954 24.98 27.42 7.60
C GLY A 954 24.65 28.41 8.74
N PRO A 955 24.11 29.59 8.41
CA PRO A 955 23.72 30.61 9.38
C PRO A 955 22.53 30.15 10.26
N LEU A 956 22.23 30.90 11.32
CA LEU A 956 21.12 30.60 12.24
C LEU A 956 19.74 30.80 11.57
N PRO A 957 18.91 29.75 11.40
CA PRO A 957 17.60 29.86 10.77
C PRO A 957 16.64 30.84 11.47
N ALA A 958 16.69 30.95 12.79
CA ALA A 958 15.82 31.85 13.56
C ALA A 958 15.89 33.32 13.10
N LEU A 959 17.05 33.76 12.58
CA LEU A 959 17.22 35.12 12.05
C LEU A 959 16.39 35.36 10.78
N ALA A 960 16.27 34.35 9.92
CA ALA A 960 15.47 34.42 8.69
C ALA A 960 13.98 34.13 8.95
N ASN A 961 13.70 33.17 9.84
CA ASN A 961 12.35 32.69 10.13
C ASN A 961 11.56 33.61 11.09
N GLY A 962 12.26 34.44 11.88
CA GLY A 962 11.66 35.27 12.93
C GLY A 962 11.17 34.49 14.16
N HIS A 963 11.51 33.20 14.26
CA HIS A 963 11.15 32.33 15.38
C HIS A 963 12.15 31.19 15.55
N VAL A 964 12.26 30.65 16.77
CA VAL A 964 13.10 29.48 17.09
C VAL A 964 12.40 28.19 16.67
N ARG A 965 13.15 27.29 16.06
CA ARG A 965 12.70 25.97 15.61
C ARG A 965 13.48 24.89 16.33
N PHE A 966 12.82 24.23 17.27
CA PHE A 966 13.32 23.04 17.96
C PHE A 966 13.24 21.84 17.03
N ILE A 967 14.16 20.88 17.17
CA ILE A 967 14.14 19.64 16.40
C ILE A 967 14.48 18.42 17.25
N THR A 968 13.88 17.28 16.90
CA THR A 968 14.34 15.96 17.33
C THR A 968 14.24 14.98 16.16
N LEU A 969 15.28 14.15 15.99
CA LEU A 969 15.30 13.06 15.02
C LEU A 969 15.04 11.71 15.71
N SER A 970 13.87 11.61 16.37
CA SER A 970 13.60 10.53 17.34
C SER A 970 12.40 9.67 16.96
N ARG A 971 12.56 8.36 17.15
CA ARG A 971 11.53 7.34 16.96
C ARG A 971 10.42 7.47 17.99
N ALA A 972 9.22 7.02 17.63
CA ALA A 972 8.03 7.06 18.49
C ALA A 972 8.22 6.37 19.85
N ILE A 973 9.02 5.31 19.92
CA ILE A 973 9.37 4.62 21.19
C ILE A 973 9.97 5.55 22.26
N ARG A 974 10.48 6.73 21.90
CA ARG A 974 11.03 7.69 22.86
C ARG A 974 9.98 8.69 23.38
N PHE A 975 8.81 8.76 22.76
CA PHE A 975 7.76 9.71 23.10
C PHE A 975 6.85 9.18 24.20
N ASN A 976 7.13 9.62 25.42
CA ASN A 976 6.33 9.36 26.60
C ASN A 976 5.71 10.66 27.15
N ASP A 977 4.81 10.52 28.12
CA ASP A 977 4.04 11.66 28.64
C ASP A 977 4.89 12.67 29.41
N HIS A 978 5.99 12.23 30.06
CA HIS A 978 6.92 13.16 30.72
C HIS A 978 7.58 14.06 29.67
N LEU A 979 8.12 13.47 28.61
CA LEU A 979 8.77 14.20 27.51
C LEU A 979 7.83 15.22 26.86
N ILE A 980 6.60 14.81 26.53
CA ILE A 980 5.62 15.68 25.86
C ILE A 980 5.24 16.85 26.78
N ARG A 981 5.01 16.59 28.08
CA ARG A 981 4.74 17.67 29.05
C ARG A 981 5.89 18.67 29.14
N THR A 982 7.13 18.17 29.26
CA THR A 982 8.32 19.01 29.34
C THR A 982 8.47 19.89 28.09
N TRP A 983 8.29 19.32 26.89
CA TRP A 983 8.42 20.06 25.64
C TRP A 983 7.26 21.01 25.38
N ALA A 984 6.04 20.65 25.76
CA ALA A 984 4.90 21.55 25.72
C ALA A 984 5.13 22.78 26.60
N GLU A 985 5.70 22.60 27.79
CA GLU A 985 6.06 23.69 28.69
C GLU A 985 7.15 24.60 28.11
N ILE A 986 8.18 24.04 27.46
CA ILE A 986 9.17 24.82 26.69
C ILE A 986 8.48 25.68 25.63
N MET A 987 7.59 25.07 24.82
CA MET A 987 6.88 25.77 23.76
C MET A 987 5.93 26.84 24.30
N ARG A 988 5.37 26.66 25.49
CA ARG A 988 4.56 27.68 26.18
C ARG A 988 5.40 28.88 26.62
N ARG A 989 6.62 28.64 27.12
CA ARG A 989 7.57 29.70 27.52
C ARG A 989 8.27 30.38 26.34
N VAL A 990 8.23 29.77 25.14
CA VAL A 990 8.74 30.33 23.88
C VAL A 990 7.60 30.39 22.85
N PRO A 991 6.67 31.36 22.93
CA PRO A 991 5.35 31.28 22.27
C PRO A 991 5.37 31.21 20.73
N SER A 992 6.38 31.79 20.07
CA SER A 992 6.52 31.77 18.61
C SER A 992 7.26 30.53 18.09
N SER A 993 7.80 29.69 18.98
CA SER A 993 8.62 28.55 18.55
C SER A 993 7.82 27.46 17.86
N LYS A 994 8.52 26.69 17.03
CA LYS A 994 8.03 25.46 16.43
C LYS A 994 8.84 24.25 16.89
N LEU A 995 8.23 23.07 16.87
CA LEU A 995 8.88 21.81 17.15
C LEU A 995 8.80 20.87 15.94
N VAL A 996 9.96 20.47 15.45
CA VAL A 996 10.12 19.48 14.39
C VAL A 996 10.34 18.10 15.03
N VAL A 997 9.49 17.13 14.69
CA VAL A 997 9.66 15.73 15.06
C VAL A 997 9.80 14.92 13.79
N ASP A 998 10.99 14.38 13.55
CA ASP A 998 11.28 13.70 12.29
C ASP A 998 11.81 12.28 12.51
N SER A 999 11.04 11.30 12.04
CA SER A 999 11.39 9.88 12.11
C SER A 999 10.47 9.08 11.21
N ARG A 1000 10.98 7.95 10.68
CA ARG A 1000 10.19 7.00 9.89
C ARG A 1000 8.89 6.55 10.58
N SER A 1001 8.87 6.55 11.92
CA SER A 1001 7.66 6.28 12.71
C SER A 1001 6.46 7.12 12.27
N TYR A 1002 6.68 8.37 11.84
CA TYR A 1002 5.62 9.34 11.53
C TYR A 1002 5.31 9.45 10.03
N VAL A 1003 5.71 8.46 9.22
CA VAL A 1003 5.27 8.35 7.83
C VAL A 1003 3.76 8.06 7.75
N SER A 1004 3.22 7.34 8.74
CA SER A 1004 1.77 7.06 8.82
C SER A 1004 1.01 8.26 9.40
N PRO A 1005 -0.07 8.73 8.75
CA PRO A 1005 -0.90 9.84 9.26
C PRO A 1005 -1.46 9.59 10.66
N GLY A 1006 -1.82 8.34 10.99
CA GLY A 1006 -2.44 8.02 12.27
C GLY A 1006 -1.55 8.32 13.47
N LEU A 1007 -0.24 7.99 13.39
CA LEU A 1007 0.69 8.27 14.49
C LEU A 1007 1.04 9.75 14.60
N LYS A 1008 1.04 10.47 13.48
CA LYS A 1008 1.22 11.93 13.46
C LYS A 1008 0.07 12.63 14.19
N GLU A 1009 -1.17 12.29 13.84
CA GLU A 1009 -2.38 12.85 14.47
C GLU A 1009 -2.45 12.51 15.96
N GLU A 1010 -2.07 11.30 16.35
CA GLU A 1010 -1.97 10.93 17.75
C GLU A 1010 -0.95 11.81 18.48
N LEU A 1011 0.24 12.01 17.93
CA LEU A 1011 1.25 12.88 18.54
C LEU A 1011 0.75 14.32 18.67
N GLU A 1012 0.12 14.86 17.63
CA GLU A 1012 -0.51 16.19 17.66
C GLU A 1012 -1.56 16.28 18.76
N SER A 1013 -2.41 15.25 18.92
CA SER A 1013 -3.43 15.20 19.96
C SER A 1013 -2.82 15.19 21.38
N ARG A 1014 -1.72 14.46 21.58
CA ARG A 1014 -1.01 14.41 22.86
C ARG A 1014 -0.43 15.77 23.24
N PHE A 1015 0.10 16.53 22.26
CA PHE A 1015 0.54 17.90 22.48
C PHE A 1015 -0.62 18.88 22.70
N ALA A 1016 -1.74 18.69 21.99
CA ALA A 1016 -2.93 19.53 22.12
C ALA A 1016 -3.53 19.47 23.53
N VAL A 1017 -3.49 18.30 24.19
CA VAL A 1017 -3.87 18.14 25.62
C VAL A 1017 -3.07 19.08 26.54
N HIS A 1018 -1.85 19.44 26.15
CA HIS A 1018 -0.99 20.38 26.88
C HIS A 1018 -1.02 21.81 26.31
N GLY A 1019 -2.00 22.14 25.45
CA GLY A 1019 -2.21 23.49 24.92
C GLY A 1019 -1.28 23.89 23.77
N VAL A 1020 -0.54 22.94 23.16
CA VAL A 1020 0.26 23.20 21.97
C VAL A 1020 -0.56 22.91 20.72
N GLN A 1021 -0.79 23.94 19.91
CA GLN A 1021 -1.54 23.83 18.66
C GLN A 1021 -0.76 23.05 17.60
N ALA A 1022 -1.46 22.25 16.78
CA ALA A 1022 -0.85 21.46 15.71
C ALA A 1022 -0.05 22.30 14.70
N SER A 1023 -0.44 23.57 14.48
CA SER A 1023 0.28 24.51 13.62
C SER A 1023 1.71 24.85 14.09
N ARG A 1024 2.06 24.52 15.34
CA ARG A 1024 3.40 24.67 15.91
C ARG A 1024 4.24 23.40 15.83
N LEU A 1025 3.66 22.30 15.33
CA LEU A 1025 4.31 21.00 15.20
C LEU A 1025 4.58 20.71 13.72
N GLU A 1026 5.79 20.26 13.43
CA GLU A 1026 6.22 19.86 12.10
C GLU A 1026 6.68 18.40 12.18
N ILE A 1027 5.73 17.50 11.94
CA ILE A 1027 5.93 16.05 12.09
C ILE A 1027 6.04 15.40 10.71
N GLY A 1028 7.12 14.64 10.50
CA GLY A 1028 7.40 13.99 9.22
C GLY A 1028 8.57 13.00 9.25
N PHE A 1029 9.13 12.74 8.06
CA PHE A 1029 10.29 11.88 7.88
C PHE A 1029 11.14 12.36 6.69
N HIS A 1030 12.43 12.60 6.94
CA HIS A 1030 13.42 12.95 5.92
C HIS A 1030 14.66 12.05 6.03
N SER A 1031 15.18 11.60 4.89
CA SER A 1031 16.41 10.82 4.81
C SER A 1031 17.17 11.13 3.52
N PRO A 1032 18.42 11.65 3.58
CA PRO A 1032 19.16 12.01 4.78
C PRO A 1032 18.55 13.22 5.52
N PRO A 1033 18.71 13.34 6.86
CA PRO A 1033 18.03 14.38 7.64
C PRO A 1033 18.81 15.71 7.70
N TRP A 1034 19.90 15.85 6.95
CA TRP A 1034 20.87 16.94 7.15
C TRP A 1034 20.35 18.32 6.75
N ASP A 1035 19.55 18.41 5.68
CA ASP A 1035 18.87 19.67 5.33
C ASP A 1035 17.86 20.09 6.39
N LEU A 1036 17.16 19.10 6.97
CA LEU A 1036 16.22 19.36 8.04
C LEU A 1036 16.93 19.86 9.31
N LEU A 1037 18.04 19.23 9.70
CA LEU A 1037 18.88 19.71 10.81
C LEU A 1037 19.37 21.15 10.55
N ARG A 1038 19.88 21.45 9.35
CA ARG A 1038 20.28 22.81 8.99
C ARG A 1038 19.15 23.82 9.10
N SER A 1039 17.90 23.41 8.90
CA SER A 1039 16.74 24.29 8.98
C SER A 1039 16.20 24.53 10.41
N ALA A 1040 16.83 23.92 11.43
CA ALA A 1040 16.45 24.04 12.83
C ALA A 1040 17.55 24.72 13.67
N ASP A 1041 17.18 25.19 14.86
CA ASP A 1041 18.04 26.03 15.71
C ASP A 1041 18.60 25.30 16.93
N ILE A 1042 17.78 24.49 17.61
CA ILE A 1042 18.13 23.80 18.86
C ILE A 1042 17.64 22.36 18.78
N THR A 1043 18.47 21.39 19.12
CA THR A 1043 18.05 19.98 19.21
C THR A 1043 17.59 19.65 20.64
N LEU A 1044 16.42 19.02 20.76
CA LEU A 1044 15.89 18.53 22.04
C LEU A 1044 16.16 17.02 22.18
N ASP A 1045 16.77 16.64 23.29
CA ASP A 1045 17.00 15.24 23.62
C ASP A 1045 15.79 14.58 24.26
N CYS A 1046 15.68 13.27 24.05
CA CYS A 1046 14.68 12.44 24.71
C CYS A 1046 15.21 11.89 26.04
N PHE A 1047 14.29 11.56 26.93
CA PHE A 1047 14.55 10.85 28.18
C PHE A 1047 13.35 9.95 28.50
N PRO A 1048 13.52 8.81 29.21
CA PRO A 1048 14.69 8.42 30.00
C PRO A 1048 15.84 7.79 29.20
N HIS A 1049 15.68 7.59 27.90
CA HIS A 1049 16.73 7.11 26.99
C HIS A 1049 17.15 8.24 26.05
N ASN A 1050 18.42 8.64 26.10
CA ASN A 1050 18.95 9.74 25.29
C ASN A 1050 19.16 9.36 23.82
N SER A 1051 19.41 10.37 23.02
CA SER A 1051 19.83 10.24 21.62
C SER A 1051 21.24 9.67 21.51
N GLY A 1052 21.44 8.85 20.47
CA GLY A 1052 22.73 8.24 20.14
C GLY A 1052 23.39 9.00 19.01
N THR A 1053 23.49 8.39 17.83
CA THR A 1053 24.16 8.99 16.66
C THR A 1053 23.59 10.35 16.22
N THR A 1054 22.28 10.54 16.31
CA THR A 1054 21.63 11.80 15.92
C THR A 1054 22.08 12.99 16.78
N LEU A 1055 22.48 12.76 18.04
CA LEU A 1055 23.07 13.77 18.90
C LEU A 1055 24.40 14.28 18.32
N PHE A 1056 25.30 13.37 17.92
CA PHE A 1056 26.58 13.73 17.31
C PHE A 1056 26.38 14.45 15.97
N GLU A 1057 25.42 13.98 15.16
CA GLU A 1057 25.08 14.63 13.88
C GLU A 1057 24.53 16.05 14.10
N SER A 1058 23.67 16.29 15.10
CA SER A 1058 23.17 17.62 15.45
C SER A 1058 24.28 18.58 15.89
N LEU A 1059 25.15 18.13 16.81
CA LEU A 1059 26.30 18.93 17.27
C LEU A 1059 27.24 19.26 16.10
N TYR A 1060 27.52 18.28 15.25
CA TYR A 1060 28.38 18.47 14.07
C TYR A 1060 27.75 19.42 13.04
N GLN A 1061 26.42 19.49 12.98
CA GLN A 1061 25.68 20.46 12.14
C GLN A 1061 25.50 21.83 12.81
N GLY A 1062 26.11 22.07 13.96
CA GLY A 1062 26.11 23.38 14.61
C GLY A 1062 24.88 23.65 15.48
N LEU A 1063 24.08 22.63 15.82
CA LEU A 1063 22.92 22.82 16.70
C LEU A 1063 23.31 22.55 18.15
N PRO A 1064 23.10 23.49 19.09
CA PRO A 1064 23.19 23.19 20.50
C PRO A 1064 22.20 22.07 20.88
N PHE A 1065 22.58 21.32 21.89
CA PHE A 1065 21.90 20.09 22.29
C PHE A 1065 21.78 20.04 23.80
N ILE A 1066 20.55 20.02 24.31
CA ILE A 1066 20.26 19.99 25.75
C ILE A 1066 19.81 18.58 26.10
N THR A 1067 20.38 17.99 27.14
CA THR A 1067 20.07 16.62 27.57
C THR A 1067 19.65 16.58 29.03
N LEU A 1068 18.80 15.63 29.38
CA LEU A 1068 18.51 15.28 30.76
C LEU A 1068 19.32 14.04 31.14
N ALA A 1069 20.21 14.18 32.12
CA ALA A 1069 21.05 13.10 32.61
C ALA A 1069 20.25 12.21 33.57
N GLY A 1070 19.57 11.23 33.00
CA GLY A 1070 18.71 10.28 33.72
C GLY A 1070 19.48 9.07 34.25
N ARG A 1071 18.95 7.87 33.97
CA ARG A 1071 19.47 6.59 34.46
C ARG A 1071 20.87 6.26 33.90
N PRO A 1072 21.77 5.66 34.70
CA PRO A 1072 23.08 5.20 34.23
C PRO A 1072 23.01 4.34 32.96
N GLY A 1073 23.98 4.51 32.06
CA GLY A 1073 23.99 3.89 30.73
C GLY A 1073 23.31 4.77 29.69
N VAL A 1074 22.33 4.22 28.96
CA VAL A 1074 21.69 4.89 27.81
C VAL A 1074 20.90 6.16 28.13
N GLY A 1075 20.55 6.39 29.39
CA GLY A 1075 19.92 7.64 29.85
C GLY A 1075 20.90 8.79 30.11
N ARG A 1076 22.20 8.58 29.84
CA ARG A 1076 23.27 9.56 30.08
C ARG A 1076 24.27 9.66 28.92
N ILE A 1077 23.91 9.17 27.72
CA ILE A 1077 24.73 9.32 26.51
C ILE A 1077 24.99 10.80 26.21
N GLY A 1078 23.94 11.64 26.36
CA GLY A 1078 24.05 13.08 26.17
C GLY A 1078 25.06 13.71 27.13
N ALA A 1079 25.04 13.30 28.40
CA ALA A 1079 25.96 13.83 29.42
C ALA A 1079 27.43 13.52 29.10
N SER A 1080 27.75 12.25 28.77
CA SER A 1080 29.10 11.87 28.35
C SER A 1080 29.57 12.67 27.12
N THR A 1081 28.69 12.80 26.13
CA THR A 1081 29.01 13.50 24.88
C THR A 1081 29.28 14.99 25.14
N LEU A 1082 28.41 15.66 25.90
CA LEU A 1082 28.56 17.09 26.19
C LEU A 1082 29.78 17.40 27.06
N ILE A 1083 30.15 16.51 27.97
CA ILE A 1083 31.43 16.63 28.69
C ILE A 1083 32.62 16.45 27.74
N GLY A 1084 32.55 15.49 26.81
CA GLY A 1084 33.57 15.33 25.77
C GLY A 1084 33.75 16.54 24.86
N LEU A 1085 32.65 17.27 24.61
CA LEU A 1085 32.62 18.53 23.86
C LEU A 1085 33.06 19.76 24.68
N GLY A 1086 33.03 19.69 26.01
CA GLY A 1086 33.28 20.84 26.89
C GLY A 1086 32.05 21.75 27.11
N ARG A 1087 30.84 21.20 26.99
CA ARG A 1087 29.53 21.87 27.17
C ARG A 1087 28.70 21.25 28.30
N GLY A 1088 29.35 20.98 29.44
CA GLY A 1088 28.70 20.40 30.62
C GLY A 1088 27.55 21.25 31.18
N ASP A 1089 27.55 22.55 30.89
CA ASP A 1089 26.49 23.49 31.22
C ASP A 1089 25.15 23.19 30.52
N TRP A 1090 25.14 22.38 29.45
CA TRP A 1090 23.92 21.93 28.75
C TRP A 1090 23.30 20.64 29.32
N ILE A 1091 23.86 20.10 30.39
CA ILE A 1091 23.39 18.88 31.05
C ILE A 1091 22.44 19.25 32.18
N ALA A 1092 21.18 18.83 32.09
CA ALA A 1092 20.19 19.00 33.16
C ALA A 1092 20.10 17.75 34.03
N SER A 1093 19.79 17.95 35.32
CA SER A 1093 19.54 16.87 36.29
C SER A 1093 18.05 16.69 36.62
N THR A 1094 17.20 17.64 36.23
CA THR A 1094 15.75 17.60 36.42
C THR A 1094 15.02 18.14 35.18
N GLU A 1095 13.75 17.77 34.99
CA GLU A 1095 12.93 18.30 33.90
C GLU A 1095 12.81 19.84 33.96
N ALA A 1096 12.70 20.41 35.18
CA ALA A 1096 12.64 21.86 35.36
C ALA A 1096 13.93 22.54 34.86
N GLU A 1097 15.09 21.99 35.24
CA GLU A 1097 16.38 22.49 34.77
C GLU A 1097 16.54 22.32 33.25
N TYR A 1098 16.06 21.21 32.68
CA TYR A 1098 16.04 20.98 31.24
C TYR A 1098 15.24 22.09 30.52
N ILE A 1099 14.04 22.38 31.01
CA ILE A 1099 13.19 23.47 30.48
C ILE A 1099 13.93 24.81 30.57
N ASP A 1100 14.48 25.14 31.74
CA ASP A 1100 15.15 26.43 31.96
C ASP A 1100 16.36 26.63 31.03
N LYS A 1101 17.18 25.59 30.84
CA LYS A 1101 18.32 25.64 29.92
C LYS A 1101 17.89 25.83 28.46
N VAL A 1102 16.87 25.10 28.01
CA VAL A 1102 16.34 25.25 26.64
C VAL A 1102 15.76 26.64 26.43
N VAL A 1103 14.95 27.14 27.37
CA VAL A 1103 14.34 28.47 27.30
C VAL A 1103 15.39 29.58 27.31
N ALA A 1104 16.44 29.45 28.14
CA ALA A 1104 17.55 30.40 28.16
C ALA A 1104 18.28 30.47 26.81
N LEU A 1105 18.59 29.33 26.20
CA LEU A 1105 19.21 29.27 24.86
C LEU A 1105 18.28 29.86 23.79
N ALA A 1106 16.99 29.54 23.83
CA ALA A 1106 16.01 30.02 22.85
C ALA A 1106 15.69 31.52 22.97
N SER A 1107 15.96 32.14 24.12
CA SER A 1107 15.67 33.57 24.37
C SER A 1107 16.82 34.50 23.99
N ASP A 1108 18.04 33.99 23.80
CA ASP A 1108 19.24 34.78 23.43
C ASP A 1108 19.71 34.44 22.00
N ILE A 1109 19.02 35.02 21.01
CA ILE A 1109 19.30 34.81 19.59
C ILE A 1109 20.74 35.20 19.21
N PRO A 1110 21.32 36.34 19.67
CA PRO A 1110 22.73 36.65 19.41
C PRO A 1110 23.72 35.63 19.99
N ALA A 1111 23.46 35.05 21.16
CA ALA A 1111 24.28 33.95 21.67
C ALA A 1111 24.12 32.69 20.82
N LEU A 1112 22.89 32.36 20.43
CA LEU A 1112 22.59 31.20 19.61
C LEU A 1112 23.27 31.25 18.23
N GLU A 1113 23.35 32.44 17.62
CA GLU A 1113 24.06 32.67 16.36
C GLU A 1113 25.57 32.41 16.51
N ARG A 1114 26.18 32.93 17.58
CA ARG A 1114 27.60 32.70 17.89
C ARG A 1114 27.89 31.22 18.14
N ILE A 1115 27.03 30.54 18.90
CA ILE A 1115 27.14 29.10 19.14
C ILE A 1115 27.13 28.36 17.81
N ARG A 1116 26.12 28.60 16.96
CA ARG A 1116 25.99 27.90 15.68
C ARG A 1116 27.21 28.11 14.77
N ALA A 1117 27.72 29.33 14.70
CA ALA A 1117 28.89 29.65 13.88
C ALA A 1117 30.17 28.93 14.35
N GLY A 1118 30.31 28.66 15.66
CA GLY A 1118 31.51 28.06 16.25
C GLY A 1118 31.44 26.55 16.53
N LEU A 1119 30.25 26.00 16.79
CA LEU A 1119 30.08 24.69 17.43
C LEU A 1119 30.72 23.53 16.66
N ARG A 1120 30.70 23.56 15.32
CA ARG A 1120 31.37 22.53 14.52
C ARG A 1120 32.89 22.53 14.75
N ALA A 1121 33.51 23.71 14.73
CA ALA A 1121 34.94 23.85 14.95
C ALA A 1121 35.31 23.46 16.39
N GLU A 1122 34.47 23.82 17.36
CA GLU A 1122 34.60 23.37 18.76
C GLU A 1122 34.56 21.84 18.86
N MET A 1123 33.60 21.19 18.20
CA MET A 1123 33.48 19.73 18.19
C MET A 1123 34.70 19.06 17.53
N GLN A 1124 35.17 19.59 16.41
CA GLN A 1124 36.36 19.10 15.70
C GLN A 1124 37.64 19.23 16.54
N ALA A 1125 37.74 20.25 17.39
CA ALA A 1125 38.86 20.46 18.31
C ALA A 1125 38.71 19.72 19.65
N SER A 1126 37.55 19.08 19.89
CA SER A 1126 37.23 18.45 21.18
C SER A 1126 37.74 17.01 21.28
N SER A 1127 37.65 16.44 22.49
CA SER A 1127 38.00 15.04 22.73
C SER A 1127 37.13 14.03 21.99
N LEU A 1128 35.96 14.44 21.48
CA LEU A 1128 35.07 13.59 20.67
C LEU A 1128 35.64 13.30 19.27
N MET A 1129 36.56 14.12 18.77
CA MET A 1129 37.13 13.97 17.42
C MET A 1129 38.66 13.81 17.42
N ASP A 1130 39.29 13.76 18.59
CA ASP A 1130 40.71 13.37 18.74
C ASP A 1130 40.85 11.84 18.72
N GLU A 1131 40.74 11.28 17.51
CA GLU A 1131 40.81 9.84 17.29
C GLU A 1131 42.11 9.18 17.81
N PRO A 1132 43.31 9.76 17.59
CA PRO A 1132 44.55 9.19 18.13
C PRO A 1132 44.61 9.19 19.66
N ALA A 1133 44.13 10.25 20.34
CA ALA A 1133 44.09 10.27 21.80
C ALA A 1133 43.08 9.26 22.35
N PHE A 1134 41.94 9.11 21.69
CA PHE A 1134 40.95 8.09 22.05
C PHE A 1134 41.52 6.68 21.95
N ALA A 1135 42.23 6.35 20.86
CA ALA A 1135 42.85 5.03 20.69
C ALA A 1135 43.85 4.71 21.81
N ARG A 1136 44.78 5.64 22.10
CA ARG A 1136 45.74 5.50 23.21
C ARG A 1136 45.07 5.27 24.57
N LYS A 1137 43.94 5.95 24.81
CA LYS A 1137 43.16 5.84 26.04
C LYS A 1137 42.53 4.45 26.18
N VAL A 1138 41.96 3.90 25.11
CA VAL A 1138 41.39 2.54 25.09
C VAL A 1138 42.49 1.48 25.22
N GLU A 1139 43.62 1.65 24.54
CA GLU A 1139 44.78 0.75 24.64
C GLU A 1139 45.37 0.69 26.05
N THR A 1140 45.47 1.85 26.72
CA THR A 1140 45.88 1.94 28.12
C THR A 1140 44.91 1.17 29.03
N ALA A 1141 43.60 1.29 28.78
CA ALA A 1141 42.59 0.52 29.51
C ALA A 1141 42.73 -0.98 29.28
N PHE A 1142 42.92 -1.41 28.04
CA PHE A 1142 43.14 -2.82 27.68
C PHE A 1142 44.36 -3.41 28.38
N ARG A 1143 45.52 -2.74 28.34
CA ARG A 1143 46.71 -3.18 29.07
C ARG A 1143 46.45 -3.28 30.57
N ALA A 1144 45.77 -2.31 31.16
CA ALA A 1144 45.49 -2.31 32.59
C ALA A 1144 44.51 -3.43 33.00
N MET A 1145 43.48 -3.71 32.20
CA MET A 1145 42.58 -4.85 32.41
C MET A 1145 43.33 -6.19 32.32
N PHE A 1146 44.17 -6.36 31.30
CA PHE A 1146 44.95 -7.58 31.13
C PHE A 1146 45.97 -7.78 32.26
N LYS A 1147 46.63 -6.70 32.69
CA LYS A 1147 47.52 -6.72 33.85
C LYS A 1147 46.79 -7.15 35.14
N GLN A 1148 45.59 -6.61 35.40
CA GLN A 1148 44.77 -7.04 36.54
C GLN A 1148 44.39 -8.53 36.48
N TRP A 1149 44.16 -9.09 35.28
CA TRP A 1149 43.96 -10.53 35.12
C TRP A 1149 45.23 -11.32 35.43
N CYS A 1150 46.39 -10.91 34.89
CA CYS A 1150 47.67 -11.56 35.16
C CYS A 1150 47.99 -11.61 36.65
N GLU A 1151 47.79 -10.48 37.36
CA GLU A 1151 48.01 -10.36 38.81
C GLU A 1151 47.07 -11.23 39.64
N LYS A 1152 45.81 -11.42 39.22
CA LYS A 1152 44.85 -12.31 39.90
C LYS A 1152 45.12 -13.80 39.69
N GLN A 1153 45.90 -14.14 38.66
CA GLN A 1153 46.24 -15.52 38.29
C GLN A 1153 47.67 -15.92 38.71
N ALA A 1154 48.43 -14.99 39.26
CA ALA A 1154 49.72 -15.19 39.90
C ALA A 1154 49.50 -15.63 41.36
#